data_AF-A0A7M1S291-F1
#
_entry.id   AF-A0A7M1S291-F1
#
_cell.length_a   1.000
_cell.length_b   1.000
_cell.length_c   1.000
_cell.angle_alpha   90.00
_cell.angle_beta   90.00
_cell.angle_gamma   90.00
#
_symmetry.space_group_name_H-M   'P 1'
#
loop_
_entity.id
_entity.type
_entity.pdbx_description
1 polymer ?
#
loop_
_entity_poly.entity_id
_entity_poly.type
_entity_poly.pdbx_seq_one_letter_code
_entity_poly.pdbx_strand_id
1 'polypeptide(L)'
;MPLCEPQLSMPELDGNDIHAKRMEIKAYFQYCYKRYESLFETIADEKLYFQKADPLRQPLIFYYGHTAVFFINKLKLAKIIDQRIDPYLESIFAVGVDEMSWDDLNDQHYSWPTLKQTQKYRDSVYNLVSELTDKLPLTLPITWESPWWVILMGIEHENIHLETSSVLIRQLPLEGVENLPAWQVSQKVGSAPVNTLVPVPSGSVHLGKVWDDHFYGWDNEYGIHHANIPAFKASKYLVSNAEYSAFIEEGGYHNDSFWDEEGNAWRMYQKANRPRFWIEKEDGYYLRTMTEEIPLPMNWPVEVNCLEAEAFCRWKSQKEGRCIVLPTEDEYMRLYDFSQLSGCKGLIEEGQSDSNIALTKAASSTPVDCCRHGDFFDITGNVWQWTRTPMYPYEGFKVHPVYDDFTVPTFDGKHNLIKGGSWISSGNLAGRKSRYAFRKHFYQHAGFRYIESEYEEKIMTNAYTTDGVISQYCHFGWGENRLGVENYPAKCARMALEYMGSRPRKRAFDVGCAIGRSSFELAREFDEVIGVDFSARFIQEAQRFKESGVLRYTMPIEGELEEFHEVRLNRFGLEHASKKVNFWQADACNLKPIFTDFDLVFAGNLIDRLYDPQKFLESMAGRIRKGGLLVLTSPYTWQEESTPREKWIGGYKRDGENVTALQGLEEILGDDFTLLDTEDIPFVIQETARKHQYTIAQMSIWERR
;
A
#
# COMPACT_ATOMS: atom_id res chain seq x y z
N MET A 1 -23.89 15.26 3.86
CA MET A 1 -24.31 16.10 2.71
C MET A 1 -25.37 15.35 1.90
N PRO A 2 -26.49 15.95 1.47
CA PRO A 2 -27.41 15.30 0.54
C PRO A 2 -26.74 15.11 -0.84
N LEU A 3 -27.20 14.14 -1.64
CA LEU A 3 -26.84 13.88 -3.05
C LEU A 3 -27.06 15.09 -4.01
N CYS A 4 -27.31 16.29 -3.48
CA CYS A 4 -27.63 17.51 -4.23
C CYS A 4 -26.46 18.51 -4.37
N GLU A 5 -25.30 18.28 -3.73
CA GLU A 5 -24.11 19.07 -4.07
C GLU A 5 -23.51 18.57 -5.40
N PRO A 6 -23.08 19.46 -6.31
CA PRO A 6 -22.50 19.07 -7.58
C PRO A 6 -21.27 18.20 -7.33
N GLN A 7 -21.26 16.99 -7.89
CA GLN A 7 -20.10 16.11 -7.83
C GLN A 7 -18.94 16.77 -8.57
N LEU A 8 -17.80 16.94 -7.90
CA LEU A 8 -16.61 17.51 -8.51
C LEU A 8 -15.75 16.42 -9.16
N SER A 9 -15.23 16.72 -10.34
CA SER A 9 -14.28 15.88 -11.07
C SER A 9 -12.85 16.09 -10.58
N MET A 10 -12.00 15.08 -10.82
CA MET A 10 -10.56 15.21 -10.66
C MET A 10 -10.06 16.39 -11.52
N PRO A 11 -9.36 17.37 -10.93
CA PRO A 11 -8.82 18.50 -11.66
C PRO A 11 -7.82 18.06 -12.73
N GLU A 12 -7.82 18.77 -13.87
CA GLU A 12 -6.70 18.69 -14.81
C GLU A 12 -5.43 19.31 -14.19
N LEU A 13 -4.25 18.82 -14.57
CA LEU A 13 -2.94 19.24 -14.07
C LEU A 13 -2.45 20.52 -14.76
N ASP A 14 -3.01 20.85 -15.92
CA ASP A 14 -2.70 22.05 -16.69
C ASP A 14 -3.81 23.12 -16.58
N GLY A 15 -3.58 24.27 -17.18
CA GLY A 15 -4.50 25.41 -17.16
C GLY A 15 -3.80 26.73 -17.44
N ASN A 16 -4.59 27.75 -17.76
CA ASN A 16 -4.11 29.09 -18.12
C ASN A 16 -4.27 30.13 -17.00
N ASP A 17 -4.96 29.79 -15.91
CA ASP A 17 -5.20 30.67 -14.77
C ASP A 17 -4.84 29.96 -13.46
N ILE A 18 -3.75 30.42 -12.84
CA ILE A 18 -3.21 29.89 -11.58
C ILE A 18 -4.19 30.09 -10.42
N HIS A 19 -4.90 31.22 -10.38
CA HIS A 19 -5.86 31.50 -9.31
C HIS A 19 -7.09 30.61 -9.46
N ALA A 20 -7.61 30.44 -10.68
CA ALA A 20 -8.72 29.52 -10.93
C ALA A 20 -8.33 28.07 -10.58
N LYS A 21 -7.15 27.61 -11.00
CA LYS A 21 -6.67 26.24 -10.69
C LYS A 21 -6.50 26.00 -9.19
N ARG A 22 -6.01 27.00 -8.45
CA ARG A 22 -5.94 26.96 -6.98
C ARG A 22 -7.32 26.73 -6.36
N MET A 23 -8.31 27.51 -6.79
CA MET A 23 -9.68 27.41 -6.27
C MET A 23 -10.34 26.08 -6.63
N GLU A 24 -10.09 25.57 -7.84
CA GLU A 24 -10.57 24.27 -8.29
C GLU A 24 -10.02 23.13 -7.42
N ILE A 25 -8.69 23.05 -7.23
CA ILE A 25 -8.07 22.00 -6.42
C ILE A 25 -8.49 22.10 -4.95
N LYS A 26 -8.61 23.32 -4.42
CA LYS A 26 -9.11 23.53 -3.06
C LYS A 26 -10.54 23.03 -2.89
N ALA A 27 -11.44 23.38 -3.82
CA ALA A 27 -12.82 22.89 -3.79
C ALA A 27 -12.86 21.36 -3.89
N TYR A 28 -12.04 20.77 -4.76
CA TYR A 28 -11.94 19.32 -4.91
C TYR A 28 -11.45 18.63 -3.62
N PHE A 29 -10.41 19.17 -2.97
CA PHE A 29 -9.95 18.70 -1.67
C PHE A 29 -11.08 18.73 -0.62
N GLN A 30 -11.71 19.88 -0.45
CA GLN A 30 -12.74 20.05 0.58
C GLN A 30 -13.93 19.13 0.35
N TYR A 31 -14.32 18.96 -0.91
CA TYR A 31 -15.37 18.06 -1.34
C TYR A 31 -15.06 16.59 -1.03
N CYS A 32 -13.89 16.09 -1.43
CA CYS A 32 -13.49 14.70 -1.18
C CYS A 32 -13.36 14.41 0.32
N TYR A 33 -12.80 15.35 1.08
CA TYR A 33 -12.64 15.23 2.53
C TYR A 33 -13.97 15.11 3.26
N LYS A 34 -14.96 15.93 2.87
CA LYS A 34 -16.30 15.89 3.47
C LYS A 34 -17.14 14.71 3.00
N ARG A 35 -16.98 14.28 1.75
CA ARG A 35 -17.60 13.03 1.26
C ARG A 35 -17.08 11.81 2.02
N TYR A 36 -15.77 11.75 2.28
CA TYR A 36 -15.20 10.70 3.10
C TYR A 36 -15.77 10.70 4.51
N GLU A 37 -15.87 11.87 5.16
CA GLU A 37 -16.50 11.96 6.48
C GLU A 37 -17.97 11.53 6.48
N SER A 38 -18.74 11.87 5.44
CA SER A 38 -20.16 11.47 5.38
C SER A 38 -20.38 9.97 5.25
N LEU A 39 -19.37 9.20 4.83
CA LEU A 39 -19.43 7.73 4.85
C LEU A 39 -19.49 7.22 6.29
N PHE A 40 -18.69 7.79 7.18
CA PHE A 40 -18.61 7.38 8.59
C PHE A 40 -19.83 7.83 9.40
N GLU A 41 -20.56 8.85 8.94
CA GLU A 41 -21.87 9.23 9.50
C GLU A 41 -22.88 8.07 9.45
N THR A 42 -22.71 7.09 8.56
CA THR A 42 -23.58 5.89 8.52
C THR A 42 -23.39 4.96 9.71
N ILE A 43 -22.31 5.11 10.49
CA ILE A 43 -22.06 4.29 11.68
C ILE A 43 -22.76 4.93 12.87
N ALA A 44 -23.92 4.39 13.24
CA ALA A 44 -24.77 4.93 14.30
C ALA A 44 -24.30 4.52 15.72
N ASP A 45 -23.68 3.34 15.87
CA ASP A 45 -23.06 2.92 17.14
C ASP A 45 -21.55 3.21 17.12
N GLU A 46 -21.11 4.16 17.95
CA GLU A 46 -19.70 4.55 18.08
C GLU A 46 -18.78 3.34 18.38
N LYS A 47 -19.29 2.28 19.03
CA LYS A 47 -18.49 1.08 19.31
C LYS A 47 -17.99 0.40 18.04
N LEU A 48 -18.74 0.49 16.93
CA LEU A 48 -18.37 -0.14 15.67
C LEU A 48 -17.15 0.52 15.01
N TYR A 49 -16.78 1.74 15.38
CA TYR A 49 -15.51 2.34 14.96
C TYR A 49 -14.31 1.53 15.48
N PHE A 50 -14.44 0.88 16.63
CA PHE A 50 -13.35 0.15 17.29
C PHE A 50 -13.41 -1.35 17.05
N GLN A 51 -14.43 -1.84 16.34
CA GLN A 51 -14.57 -3.23 15.96
C GLN A 51 -13.90 -3.46 14.61
N LYS A 52 -13.14 -4.56 14.50
CA LYS A 52 -12.68 -5.05 13.21
C LYS A 52 -13.83 -5.68 12.43
N ALA A 53 -14.09 -5.15 11.25
CA ALA A 53 -15.05 -5.73 10.31
C ALA A 53 -14.48 -6.98 9.62
N ASP A 54 -13.16 -7.05 9.46
CA ASP A 54 -12.43 -8.19 8.92
C ASP A 54 -11.18 -8.43 9.79
N PRO A 55 -10.88 -9.68 10.22
CA PRO A 55 -9.70 -9.98 11.05
C PRO A 55 -8.36 -9.57 10.43
N LEU A 56 -8.28 -9.48 9.10
CA LEU A 56 -7.08 -9.09 8.35
C LEU A 56 -6.99 -7.58 8.12
N ARG A 57 -7.89 -6.78 8.73
CA ARG A 57 -7.96 -5.33 8.57
C ARG A 57 -8.00 -4.64 9.92
N GLN A 58 -7.63 -3.36 9.93
CA GLN A 58 -7.74 -2.52 11.12
C GLN A 58 -9.22 -2.16 11.41
N PRO A 59 -9.56 -1.70 12.63
CA PRO A 59 -10.89 -1.16 12.91
C PRO A 59 -11.14 0.17 12.19
N LEU A 60 -12.41 0.57 12.00
CA LEU A 60 -12.78 1.77 11.22
C LEU A 60 -12.22 3.09 11.78
N ILE A 61 -11.92 3.17 13.08
CA ILE A 61 -11.24 4.31 13.69
C ILE A 61 -9.87 4.56 13.08
N PHE A 62 -9.16 3.50 12.67
CA PHE A 62 -7.90 3.61 11.94
C PHE A 62 -8.14 4.31 10.60
N TYR A 63 -9.05 3.79 9.78
CA TYR A 63 -9.34 4.35 8.45
C TYR A 63 -9.79 5.81 8.56
N TYR A 64 -10.61 6.13 9.57
CA TYR A 64 -11.06 7.50 9.83
C TYR A 64 -9.89 8.45 10.12
N GLY A 65 -8.90 8.05 10.93
CA GLY A 65 -7.72 8.87 11.21
C GLY A 65 -6.64 8.84 10.11
N HIS A 66 -6.51 7.70 9.42
CA HIS A 66 -5.39 7.38 8.54
C HIS A 66 -5.27 8.33 7.35
N THR A 67 -6.37 8.68 6.66
CA THR A 67 -6.28 9.57 5.49
C THR A 67 -5.79 10.96 5.87
N ALA A 68 -6.18 11.48 7.04
CA ALA A 68 -5.69 12.76 7.55
C ALA A 68 -4.21 12.69 7.95
N VAL A 69 -3.78 11.60 8.59
CA VAL A 69 -2.36 11.37 8.90
C VAL A 69 -1.52 11.20 7.65
N PHE A 70 -2.07 10.59 6.60
CA PHE A 70 -1.41 10.45 5.31
C PHE A 70 -1.04 11.82 4.73
N PHE A 71 -1.95 12.79 4.72
CA PHE A 71 -1.65 14.17 4.32
C PHE A 71 -0.45 14.72 5.10
N ILE A 72 -0.47 14.66 6.44
CA ILE A 72 0.60 15.23 7.26
C ILE A 72 1.94 14.53 7.03
N ASN A 73 1.95 13.20 6.93
CA ASN A 73 3.16 12.44 6.67
C ASN A 73 3.77 12.79 5.31
N LYS A 74 2.97 12.85 4.25
CA LYS A 74 3.48 13.15 2.90
C LYS A 74 3.88 14.62 2.75
N LEU A 75 3.13 15.55 3.34
CA LEU A 75 3.51 16.98 3.40
C LEU A 75 4.82 17.19 4.16
N LYS A 76 5.03 16.46 5.26
CA LYS A 76 6.26 16.52 6.06
C LYS A 76 7.45 15.93 5.30
N LEU A 77 7.27 14.77 4.67
CA LEU A 77 8.29 14.11 3.86
C LEU A 77 8.71 14.97 2.65
N ALA A 78 7.74 15.62 2.00
CA ALA A 78 7.98 16.54 0.90
C ALA A 78 8.53 17.92 1.33
N LYS A 79 8.79 18.13 2.63
CA LYS A 79 9.26 19.40 3.21
C LYS A 79 8.34 20.60 2.89
N ILE A 80 7.03 20.35 2.72
CA ILE A 80 6.01 21.40 2.54
C ILE A 80 5.61 22.00 3.89
N ILE A 81 5.66 21.18 4.95
CA ILE A 81 5.45 21.62 6.33
C ILE A 81 6.63 21.19 7.21
N ASP A 82 6.95 22.02 8.20
CA ASP A 82 8.03 21.75 9.14
C ASP A 82 7.54 21.07 10.43
N GLN A 83 6.27 21.24 10.79
CA GLN A 83 5.73 20.76 12.05
C GLN A 83 4.60 19.76 11.82
N ARG A 84 4.61 18.69 12.64
CA ARG A 84 3.52 17.73 12.78
C ARG A 84 2.39 18.37 13.60
N ILE A 85 1.14 17.95 13.38
CA ILE A 85 -0.01 18.46 14.15
C ILE A 85 -0.10 17.71 15.49
N ASP A 86 -0.04 16.38 15.45
CA ASP A 86 -0.07 15.52 16.63
C ASP A 86 0.80 14.27 16.37
N PRO A 87 2.07 14.29 16.78
CA PRO A 87 3.00 13.18 16.52
C PRO A 87 2.54 11.83 17.06
N TYR A 88 1.76 11.82 18.16
CA TYR A 88 1.24 10.60 18.74
C TYR A 88 0.20 9.98 17.81
N LEU A 89 -0.85 10.74 17.45
CA LEU A 89 -1.89 10.25 16.52
C LEU A 89 -1.28 9.85 15.16
N GLU A 90 -0.35 10.65 14.68
CA GLU A 90 0.38 10.38 13.43
C GLU A 90 1.17 9.08 13.49
N SER A 91 1.77 8.71 14.63
CA SER A 91 2.44 7.42 14.77
C SER A 91 1.48 6.23 14.83
N ILE A 92 0.29 6.42 15.42
CA ILE A 92 -0.71 5.36 15.60
C ILE A 92 -1.42 5.03 14.29
N PHE A 93 -1.71 6.03 13.45
CA PHE A 93 -2.38 5.82 12.17
C PHE A 93 -1.42 5.67 10.97
N ALA A 94 -0.10 5.76 11.14
CA ALA A 94 0.89 5.64 10.05
C ALA A 94 1.28 4.19 9.71
N VAL A 95 0.31 3.29 9.58
CA VAL A 95 0.53 1.87 9.24
C VAL A 95 0.07 1.60 7.82
N GLY A 96 0.65 0.58 7.17
CA GLY A 96 0.11 0.02 5.94
C GLY A 96 -1.33 -0.47 6.13
N VAL A 97 -2.11 -0.39 5.06
CA VAL A 97 -3.54 -0.75 5.04
C VAL A 97 -3.73 -2.14 4.44
N ASP A 98 -2.75 -2.57 3.65
CA ASP A 98 -2.74 -3.87 3.03
C ASP A 98 -2.28 -4.96 4.01
N GLU A 99 -2.61 -6.22 3.73
CA GLU A 99 -2.08 -7.35 4.49
C GLU A 99 -0.62 -7.57 4.10
N MET A 100 0.25 -6.79 4.72
CA MET A 100 1.67 -7.03 4.72
C MET A 100 2.05 -7.72 6.02
N SER A 101 2.92 -8.72 5.91
CA SER A 101 3.40 -9.49 7.07
C SER A 101 4.17 -8.64 8.09
N TRP A 102 4.49 -7.40 7.75
CA TRP A 102 5.19 -6.42 8.58
C TRP A 102 4.27 -5.36 9.22
N ASP A 103 2.96 -5.42 8.96
CA ASP A 103 1.98 -4.54 9.62
C ASP A 103 1.51 -5.15 10.95
N ASP A 104 1.30 -4.32 11.99
CA ASP A 104 0.73 -4.83 13.26
C ASP A 104 -0.77 -4.91 13.12
N LEU A 105 -1.29 -6.12 12.93
CA LEU A 105 -2.72 -6.40 13.04
C LEU A 105 -3.12 -6.85 14.44
N ASN A 106 -2.24 -6.85 15.44
CA ASN A 106 -2.58 -7.26 16.81
C ASN A 106 -3.25 -6.13 17.60
N ASP A 107 -4.53 -6.32 17.95
CA ASP A 107 -5.32 -5.34 18.70
C ASP A 107 -4.79 -5.08 20.12
N GLN A 108 -4.06 -6.03 20.72
CA GLN A 108 -3.52 -5.86 22.07
C GLN A 108 -2.47 -4.76 22.16
N HIS A 109 -1.94 -4.31 21.02
CA HIS A 109 -0.87 -3.32 20.94
C HIS A 109 -1.35 -1.90 20.65
N TYR A 110 -2.65 -1.69 20.37
CA TYR A 110 -3.17 -0.36 20.03
C TYR A 110 -4.08 0.21 21.10
N SER A 111 -3.69 1.36 21.64
CA SER A 111 -4.59 2.24 22.37
C SER A 111 -5.22 3.24 21.38
N TRP A 112 -6.26 2.78 20.68
CA TRP A 112 -6.92 3.60 19.65
C TRP A 112 -7.45 4.91 20.25
N PRO A 113 -7.18 6.07 19.60
CA PRO A 113 -7.72 7.36 20.02
C PRO A 113 -9.26 7.36 19.98
N THR A 114 -9.89 8.14 20.86
CA THR A 114 -11.36 8.28 20.83
C THR A 114 -11.83 8.92 19.52
N LEU A 115 -13.08 8.63 19.10
CA LEU A 115 -13.66 9.23 17.89
C LEU A 115 -13.55 10.76 17.92
N LYS A 116 -13.84 11.39 19.06
CA LYS A 116 -13.75 12.84 19.25
C LYS A 116 -12.32 13.39 19.08
N GLN A 117 -11.31 12.68 19.56
CA GLN A 117 -9.90 13.07 19.38
C GLN A 117 -9.53 12.99 17.89
N THR A 118 -9.90 11.89 17.23
CA THR A 118 -9.64 11.68 15.80
C THR A 118 -10.36 12.73 14.94
N GLN A 119 -11.63 13.05 15.25
CA GLN A 119 -12.38 14.13 14.59
C GLN A 119 -11.68 15.48 14.71
N LYS A 120 -11.28 15.87 15.93
CA LYS A 120 -10.55 17.14 16.15
C LYS A 120 -9.24 17.19 15.37
N TYR A 121 -8.53 16.07 15.27
CA TYR A 121 -7.32 15.97 14.47
C TYR A 121 -7.63 16.15 12.98
N ARG A 122 -8.64 15.45 12.45
CA ARG A 122 -9.11 15.63 11.07
C ARG A 122 -9.50 17.06 10.76
N ASP A 123 -10.21 17.75 11.66
CA ASP A 123 -10.57 19.17 11.48
C ASP A 123 -9.32 20.06 11.37
N SER A 124 -8.29 19.75 12.16
CA SER A 124 -7.01 20.47 12.15
C SER A 124 -6.26 20.26 10.83
N VAL A 125 -6.24 19.03 10.30
CA VAL A 125 -5.67 18.70 8.98
C VAL A 125 -6.45 19.39 7.86
N TYR A 126 -7.79 19.35 7.91
CA TYR A 126 -8.65 20.03 6.94
C TYR A 126 -8.35 21.52 6.82
N ASN A 127 -8.21 22.19 7.98
CA ASN A 127 -7.87 23.61 8.03
C ASN A 127 -6.45 23.87 7.50
N LEU A 128 -5.46 23.07 7.94
CA LEU A 128 -4.08 23.21 7.48
C LEU A 128 -3.97 23.07 5.96
N VAL A 129 -4.52 22.01 5.38
CA VAL A 129 -4.46 21.76 3.92
C VAL A 129 -5.22 22.85 3.17
N SER A 130 -6.39 23.27 3.66
CA SER A 130 -7.13 24.40 3.08
C SER A 130 -6.30 25.69 3.07
N GLU A 131 -5.61 26.01 4.16
CA GLU A 131 -4.73 27.18 4.21
C GLU A 131 -3.47 27.03 3.34
N LEU A 132 -2.89 25.83 3.25
CA LEU A 132 -1.77 25.54 2.36
C LEU A 132 -2.18 25.78 0.91
N THR A 133 -3.37 25.36 0.50
CA THR A 133 -3.88 25.66 -0.84
C THR A 133 -4.05 27.16 -1.10
N ASP A 134 -4.13 28.02 -0.08
CA ASP A 134 -4.17 29.49 -0.27
C ASP A 134 -2.77 30.12 -0.39
N LYS A 135 -1.75 29.50 0.20
CA LYS A 135 -0.41 30.09 0.38
C LYS A 135 0.67 29.47 -0.52
N LEU A 136 0.55 28.18 -0.84
CA LEU A 136 1.59 27.42 -1.55
C LEU A 136 1.79 27.98 -2.97
N PRO A 137 3.01 28.28 -3.42
CA PRO A 137 3.27 28.69 -4.81
C PRO A 137 2.80 27.60 -5.78
N LEU A 138 2.13 27.98 -6.86
CA LEU A 138 1.63 27.06 -7.89
C LEU A 138 2.23 27.45 -9.24
N THR A 139 2.81 26.47 -9.92
CA THR A 139 3.25 26.55 -11.32
C THR A 139 2.50 25.49 -12.12
N LEU A 140 2.11 25.82 -13.34
CA LEU A 140 1.40 24.92 -14.26
C LEU A 140 2.29 24.54 -15.45
N PRO A 141 2.22 23.30 -15.95
CA PRO A 141 1.42 22.18 -15.40
C PRO A 141 1.96 21.64 -14.07
N ILE A 142 1.11 20.99 -13.29
CA ILE A 142 1.50 20.30 -12.05
C ILE A 142 2.18 18.97 -12.41
N THR A 143 3.48 18.86 -12.15
CA THR A 143 4.29 17.63 -12.36
C THR A 143 4.62 16.94 -11.03
N TRP A 144 5.28 15.77 -11.06
CA TRP A 144 5.72 15.04 -9.86
C TRP A 144 6.59 15.86 -8.91
N GLU A 145 7.38 16.79 -9.45
CA GLU A 145 8.26 17.67 -8.70
C GLU A 145 7.51 18.85 -8.05
N SER A 146 6.25 19.07 -8.44
CA SER A 146 5.42 20.12 -7.87
C SER A 146 4.93 19.73 -6.48
N PRO A 147 5.01 20.61 -5.47
CA PRO A 147 4.45 20.33 -4.16
C PRO A 147 2.92 20.15 -4.19
N TRP A 148 2.24 20.65 -5.23
CA TRP A 148 0.81 20.42 -5.45
C TRP A 148 0.49 18.98 -5.83
N TRP A 149 1.46 18.23 -6.37
CA TRP A 149 1.30 16.79 -6.60
C TRP A 149 1.02 16.04 -5.29
N VAL A 150 1.64 16.46 -4.19
CA VAL A 150 1.46 15.87 -2.86
C VAL A 150 0.06 16.16 -2.30
N ILE A 151 -0.50 17.33 -2.62
CA ILE A 151 -1.89 17.66 -2.25
C ILE A 151 -2.85 16.74 -3.01
N LEU A 152 -2.71 16.64 -4.34
CA LEU A 152 -3.52 15.75 -5.17
C LEU A 152 -3.37 14.28 -4.75
N MET A 153 -2.15 13.85 -4.43
CA MET A 153 -1.87 12.51 -3.89
C MET A 153 -2.67 12.23 -2.63
N GLY A 154 -2.74 13.18 -1.69
CA GLY A 154 -3.57 13.01 -0.49
C GLY A 154 -5.06 12.93 -0.79
N ILE A 155 -5.56 13.72 -1.75
CA ILE A 155 -6.97 13.68 -2.17
C ILE A 155 -7.31 12.32 -2.80
N GLU A 156 -6.49 11.85 -3.75
CA GLU A 156 -6.73 10.57 -4.42
C GLU A 156 -6.53 9.37 -3.49
N HIS A 157 -5.62 9.49 -2.52
CA HIS A 157 -5.50 8.51 -1.44
C HIS A 157 -6.78 8.42 -0.59
N GLU A 158 -7.41 9.55 -0.29
CA GLU A 158 -8.69 9.56 0.43
C GLU A 158 -9.82 8.92 -0.39
N ASN A 159 -9.82 9.08 -1.72
CA ASN A 159 -10.76 8.37 -2.61
C ASN A 159 -10.57 6.84 -2.57
N ILE A 160 -9.33 6.33 -2.47
CA ILE A 160 -9.05 4.89 -2.25
C ILE A 160 -9.68 4.42 -0.94
N HIS A 161 -9.53 5.22 0.11
CA HIS A 161 -10.04 4.90 1.43
C HIS A 161 -11.56 5.05 1.55
N LEU A 162 -12.20 5.92 0.77
CA LEU A 162 -13.65 6.00 0.64
C LEU A 162 -14.22 4.64 0.22
N GLU A 163 -13.66 4.07 -0.84
CA GLU A 163 -14.07 2.77 -1.34
C GLU A 163 -13.75 1.66 -0.33
N THR A 164 -12.51 1.60 0.16
CA THR A 164 -12.09 0.56 1.13
C THR A 164 -12.96 0.58 2.40
N SER A 165 -13.22 1.76 2.97
CA SER A 165 -14.01 1.90 4.19
C SER A 165 -15.47 1.50 3.97
N SER A 166 -16.02 1.74 2.79
CA SER A 166 -17.41 1.35 2.47
C SER A 166 -17.58 -0.18 2.44
N VAL A 167 -16.55 -0.91 1.97
CA VAL A 167 -16.53 -2.38 2.02
C VAL A 167 -16.43 -2.89 3.46
N LEU A 168 -15.67 -2.21 4.32
CA LEU A 168 -15.56 -2.57 5.74
C LEU A 168 -16.85 -2.27 6.51
N ILE A 169 -17.51 -1.14 6.25
CA ILE A 169 -18.81 -0.81 6.84
C ILE A 169 -19.85 -1.87 6.46
N ARG A 170 -19.86 -2.33 5.20
CA ARG A 170 -20.72 -3.43 4.74
C ARG A 170 -20.51 -4.73 5.55
N GLN A 171 -19.31 -4.96 6.06
CA GLN A 171 -18.95 -6.12 6.86
C GLN A 171 -19.21 -5.97 8.37
N LEU A 172 -19.61 -4.78 8.84
CA LEU A 172 -20.06 -4.58 10.22
C LEU A 172 -21.45 -5.19 10.47
N PRO A 173 -21.77 -5.49 11.75
CA PRO A 173 -23.14 -5.78 12.18
C PRO A 173 -24.10 -4.67 11.72
N LEU A 174 -25.19 -5.05 11.07
CA LEU A 174 -26.12 -4.10 10.47
C LEU A 174 -26.88 -3.26 11.51
N GLU A 175 -27.08 -3.77 12.72
CA GLU A 175 -27.85 -3.12 13.78
C GLU A 175 -27.26 -1.78 14.25
N GLY A 176 -25.95 -1.56 14.03
CA GLY A 176 -25.27 -0.31 14.35
C GLY A 176 -24.95 0.56 13.13
N VAL A 177 -25.53 0.26 11.96
CA VAL A 177 -25.37 1.03 10.72
C VAL A 177 -26.72 1.62 10.30
N GLU A 178 -26.73 2.91 9.94
CA GLU A 178 -27.92 3.65 9.54
C GLU A 178 -27.90 3.97 8.03
N ASN A 179 -29.06 3.80 7.40
CA ASN A 179 -29.27 4.16 6.00
C ASN A 179 -29.58 5.66 5.88
N LEU A 180 -28.57 6.43 5.47
CA LEU A 180 -28.67 7.87 5.27
C LEU A 180 -29.04 8.23 3.82
N PRO A 181 -29.71 9.37 3.57
CA PRO A 181 -30.13 9.78 2.22
C PRO A 181 -29.01 9.81 1.17
N ALA A 182 -27.77 10.10 1.58
CA ALA A 182 -26.62 10.14 0.68
C ALA A 182 -26.14 8.75 0.21
N TRP A 183 -26.59 7.68 0.88
CA TRP A 183 -26.08 6.32 0.77
C TRP A 183 -27.17 5.31 0.45
N GLN A 184 -28.26 5.76 -0.19
CA GLN A 184 -29.37 4.90 -0.58
C GLN A 184 -29.02 4.01 -1.78
N VAL A 185 -29.44 2.75 -1.70
CA VAL A 185 -29.25 1.77 -2.77
C VAL A 185 -30.26 1.97 -3.89
N SER A 186 -29.93 1.44 -5.07
CA SER A 186 -30.84 1.45 -6.21
C SER A 186 -32.10 0.63 -5.92
N GLN A 187 -33.25 1.14 -6.33
CA GLN A 187 -34.53 0.41 -6.26
C GLN A 187 -34.82 -0.38 -7.55
N LYS A 188 -33.92 -0.34 -8.54
CA LYS A 188 -34.11 -1.00 -9.84
C LYS A 188 -33.79 -2.49 -9.71
N VAL A 189 -34.82 -3.32 -9.77
CA VAL A 189 -34.71 -4.79 -9.73
C VAL A 189 -35.55 -5.42 -10.83
N GLY A 190 -35.23 -6.64 -11.23
CA GLY A 190 -35.92 -7.33 -12.30
C GLY A 190 -35.34 -8.70 -12.63
N SER A 191 -35.77 -9.27 -13.75
CA SER A 191 -35.23 -10.53 -14.27
C SER A 191 -33.84 -10.30 -14.89
N ALA A 192 -32.90 -11.18 -14.60
CA ALA A 192 -31.57 -11.09 -15.16
C ALA A 192 -31.58 -11.36 -16.67
N PRO A 193 -30.89 -10.56 -17.49
CA PRO A 193 -30.70 -10.91 -18.88
C PRO A 193 -29.83 -12.17 -18.98
N VAL A 194 -30.12 -13.03 -19.96
CA VAL A 194 -29.25 -14.17 -20.27
C VAL A 194 -28.00 -13.65 -20.96
N ASN A 195 -26.84 -14.03 -20.42
CA ASN A 195 -25.57 -13.59 -20.96
C ASN A 195 -25.25 -14.25 -22.31
N THR A 196 -24.58 -13.51 -23.18
CA THR A 196 -24.14 -13.99 -24.51
C THR A 196 -22.71 -13.53 -24.77
N LEU A 197 -21.97 -14.30 -25.55
CA LEU A 197 -20.59 -13.95 -25.93
C LEU A 197 -20.60 -13.10 -27.21
N VAL A 198 -20.06 -11.89 -27.12
CA VAL A 198 -19.93 -10.93 -28.23
C VAL A 198 -18.48 -10.94 -28.73
N PRO A 199 -18.23 -11.03 -30.04
CA PRO A 199 -16.88 -11.05 -30.60
C PRO A 199 -16.18 -9.69 -30.44
N VAL A 200 -14.94 -9.71 -29.98
CA VAL A 200 -14.03 -8.57 -29.94
C VAL A 200 -12.91 -8.84 -30.96
N PRO A 201 -12.72 -7.98 -31.98
CA PRO A 201 -11.72 -8.22 -33.01
C PRO A 201 -10.30 -8.06 -32.45
N SER A 202 -9.32 -8.73 -33.06
CA SER A 202 -7.91 -8.55 -32.71
C SER A 202 -7.49 -7.07 -32.81
N GLY A 203 -6.51 -6.66 -32.02
CA GLY A 203 -5.98 -5.29 -32.06
C GLY A 203 -4.78 -5.13 -31.13
N SER A 204 -4.08 -4.00 -31.24
CA SER A 204 -3.03 -3.64 -30.31
C SER A 204 -3.59 -2.87 -29.11
N VAL A 205 -2.94 -3.03 -27.96
CA VAL A 205 -3.14 -2.18 -26.78
C VAL A 205 -1.84 -1.44 -26.48
N HIS A 206 -1.96 -0.17 -26.13
CA HIS A 206 -0.86 0.69 -25.71
C HIS A 206 -1.22 1.27 -24.34
N LEU A 207 -0.51 0.81 -23.31
CA LEU A 207 -0.72 1.20 -21.92
C LEU A 207 0.49 1.96 -21.39
N GLY A 208 0.26 2.78 -20.37
CA GLY A 208 1.22 3.74 -19.85
C GLY A 208 0.71 5.17 -19.93
N LYS A 209 0.76 5.89 -18.81
CA LYS A 209 0.60 7.34 -18.76
C LYS A 209 1.85 8.00 -19.32
N VAL A 210 1.63 9.00 -20.16
CA VAL A 210 2.67 9.94 -20.55
C VAL A 210 2.97 10.87 -19.38
N TRP A 211 4.19 11.38 -19.29
CA TRP A 211 4.62 12.19 -18.15
C TRP A 211 3.96 13.59 -18.11
N ASP A 212 3.41 14.03 -19.24
CA ASP A 212 2.65 15.28 -19.41
C ASP A 212 1.12 15.03 -19.53
N ASP A 213 0.63 13.93 -18.96
CA ASP A 213 -0.80 13.61 -18.95
C ASP A 213 -1.61 14.70 -18.23
N HIS A 214 -2.80 15.00 -18.72
CA HIS A 214 -3.65 16.04 -18.16
C HIS A 214 -4.20 15.71 -16.77
N PHE A 215 -4.16 14.45 -16.33
CA PHE A 215 -4.75 14.04 -15.05
C PHE A 215 -3.71 13.39 -14.14
N TYR A 216 -3.96 13.48 -12.82
CA TYR A 216 -3.19 12.75 -11.83
C TYR A 216 -3.16 11.24 -12.14
N GLY A 217 -2.05 10.57 -11.80
CA GLY A 217 -1.94 9.12 -11.87
C GLY A 217 -0.91 8.61 -10.89
N TRP A 218 -1.11 7.39 -10.39
CA TRP A 218 -0.14 6.72 -9.53
C TRP A 218 1.09 6.29 -10.31
N ASP A 219 2.19 6.04 -9.60
CA ASP A 219 3.47 5.64 -10.19
C ASP A 219 3.35 4.41 -11.11
N ASN A 220 2.50 3.45 -10.74
CA ASN A 220 2.24 2.21 -11.47
C ASN A 220 1.55 2.40 -12.84
N GLU A 221 0.99 3.58 -13.08
CA GLU A 221 0.31 3.91 -14.33
C GLU A 221 1.31 4.39 -15.38
N TYR A 222 2.52 4.82 -14.99
CA TYR A 222 3.57 5.30 -15.89
C TYR A 222 4.49 4.16 -16.35
N GLY A 223 5.22 4.44 -17.43
CA GLY A 223 5.99 3.45 -18.18
C GLY A 223 5.31 3.15 -19.51
N ILE A 224 5.79 2.13 -20.19
CA ILE A 224 5.32 1.74 -21.51
C ILE A 224 4.99 0.25 -21.48
N HIS A 225 3.82 -0.10 -22.01
CA HIS A 225 3.46 -1.47 -22.30
C HIS A 225 2.72 -1.55 -23.62
N HIS A 226 3.05 -2.58 -24.40
CA HIS A 226 2.44 -2.84 -25.69
C HIS A 226 2.21 -4.32 -25.89
N ALA A 227 1.00 -4.68 -26.31
CA ALA A 227 0.65 -6.05 -26.62
C ALA A 227 -0.27 -6.12 -27.84
N ASN A 228 -0.18 -7.22 -28.59
CA ASN A 228 -1.07 -7.54 -29.69
C ASN A 228 -2.04 -8.62 -29.23
N ILE A 229 -3.33 -8.29 -29.21
CA ILE A 229 -4.37 -9.12 -28.64
C ILE A 229 -5.11 -9.82 -29.79
N PRO A 230 -5.14 -11.18 -29.80
CA PRO A 230 -5.95 -11.93 -30.75
C PRO A 230 -7.44 -11.58 -30.63
N ALA A 231 -8.24 -12.01 -31.60
CA ALA A 231 -9.69 -11.91 -31.47
C ALA A 231 -10.16 -12.88 -30.37
N PHE A 232 -11.09 -12.43 -29.54
CA PHE A 232 -11.71 -13.22 -28.48
C PHE A 232 -13.20 -12.94 -28.42
N LYS A 233 -13.93 -13.57 -27.51
CA LYS A 233 -15.33 -13.18 -27.22
C LYS A 233 -15.47 -12.82 -25.76
N ALA A 234 -16.21 -11.77 -25.45
CA ALA A 234 -16.49 -11.37 -24.08
C ALA A 234 -17.97 -11.54 -23.77
N SER A 235 -18.30 -11.86 -22.51
CA SER A 235 -19.70 -11.85 -22.08
C SER A 235 -20.26 -10.43 -22.26
N LYS A 236 -21.51 -10.31 -22.72
CA LYS A 236 -22.15 -9.02 -23.00
C LYS A 236 -22.38 -8.21 -21.73
N TYR A 237 -22.85 -8.89 -20.70
CA TYR A 237 -23.11 -8.36 -19.37
C TYR A 237 -22.03 -8.86 -18.40
N LEU A 238 -21.85 -8.13 -17.30
CA LEU A 238 -21.21 -8.69 -16.12
C LEU A 238 -21.98 -9.93 -15.64
N VAL A 239 -21.30 -10.84 -14.93
CA VAL A 239 -21.99 -12.01 -14.36
C VAL A 239 -23.00 -11.53 -13.33
N SER A 240 -24.27 -11.87 -13.55
CA SER A 240 -25.37 -11.51 -12.65
C SER A 240 -25.49 -12.47 -11.47
N ASN A 241 -26.17 -12.04 -10.41
CA ASN A 241 -26.54 -12.93 -9.30
C ASN A 241 -27.29 -14.19 -9.79
N ALA A 242 -28.17 -14.06 -10.79
CA ALA A 242 -28.86 -15.20 -11.40
C ALA A 242 -27.92 -16.17 -12.11
N GLU A 243 -26.97 -15.65 -12.90
CA GLU A 243 -26.00 -16.48 -13.59
C GLU A 243 -25.07 -17.20 -12.60
N TYR A 244 -24.67 -16.52 -11.52
CA TYR A 244 -23.84 -17.11 -10.47
C TYR A 244 -24.58 -18.14 -9.62
N SER A 245 -25.90 -18.01 -9.41
CA SER A 245 -26.71 -19.00 -8.69
C SER A 245 -26.57 -20.40 -9.30
N ALA A 246 -26.50 -20.50 -10.64
CA ALA A 246 -26.32 -21.79 -11.32
C ALA A 246 -24.99 -22.48 -10.97
N PHE A 247 -23.92 -21.72 -10.72
CA PHE A 247 -22.64 -22.28 -10.24
C PHE A 247 -22.77 -22.86 -8.83
N ILE A 248 -23.51 -22.18 -7.95
CA ILE A 248 -23.76 -22.65 -6.59
C ILE A 248 -24.62 -23.93 -6.61
N GLU A 249 -25.73 -23.90 -7.35
CA GLU A 249 -26.70 -25.01 -7.46
C GLU A 249 -26.06 -26.29 -8.02
N GLU A 250 -25.06 -26.17 -8.90
CA GLU A 250 -24.31 -27.29 -9.46
C GLU A 250 -23.09 -27.70 -8.62
N GLY A 251 -23.01 -27.26 -7.36
CA GLY A 251 -21.99 -27.68 -6.41
C GLY A 251 -20.64 -26.98 -6.58
N GLY A 252 -20.62 -25.76 -7.12
CA GLY A 252 -19.41 -24.99 -7.38
C GLY A 252 -18.47 -24.83 -6.18
N TYR A 253 -19.02 -24.55 -4.99
CA TYR A 253 -18.26 -24.46 -3.74
C TYR A 253 -17.93 -25.82 -3.11
N HIS A 254 -18.44 -26.93 -3.65
CA HIS A 254 -18.22 -28.27 -3.11
C HIS A 254 -17.37 -29.17 -4.02
N ASN A 255 -16.92 -28.64 -5.16
CA ASN A 255 -16.05 -29.37 -6.09
C ASN A 255 -14.67 -28.73 -6.16
N ASP A 256 -13.66 -29.40 -5.59
CA ASP A 256 -12.26 -28.97 -5.53
C ASP A 256 -11.65 -28.74 -6.92
N SER A 257 -12.15 -29.41 -7.97
CA SER A 257 -11.60 -29.28 -9.33
C SER A 257 -11.82 -27.91 -9.96
N PHE A 258 -12.71 -27.09 -9.40
CA PHE A 258 -12.94 -25.71 -9.86
C PHE A 258 -12.01 -24.70 -9.19
N TRP A 259 -11.23 -25.10 -8.19
CA TRP A 259 -10.40 -24.20 -7.40
C TRP A 259 -8.94 -24.59 -7.57
N ASP A 260 -8.05 -23.60 -7.66
CA ASP A 260 -6.61 -23.85 -7.57
C ASP A 260 -6.20 -24.07 -6.10
N GLU A 261 -4.90 -24.18 -5.84
CA GLU A 261 -4.39 -24.41 -4.49
C GLU A 261 -4.76 -23.26 -3.53
N GLU A 262 -4.58 -22.02 -3.97
CA GLU A 262 -4.91 -20.81 -3.20
C GLU A 262 -6.42 -20.74 -2.91
N GLY A 263 -7.25 -20.94 -3.93
CA GLY A 263 -8.71 -20.97 -3.82
C GLY A 263 -9.23 -22.06 -2.90
N ASN A 264 -8.66 -23.27 -2.98
CA ASN A 264 -9.02 -24.36 -2.07
C ASN A 264 -8.64 -24.04 -0.62
N ALA A 265 -7.43 -23.52 -0.38
CA ALA A 265 -7.00 -23.13 0.96
C ALA A 265 -7.91 -22.05 1.56
N TRP A 266 -8.22 -21.02 0.77
CA TRP A 266 -9.15 -19.95 1.16
C TRP A 266 -10.55 -20.49 1.48
N ARG A 267 -11.12 -21.29 0.58
CA ARG A 267 -12.49 -21.83 0.73
C ARG A 267 -12.61 -22.71 1.97
N MET A 268 -11.59 -23.53 2.26
CA MET A 268 -11.54 -24.36 3.47
C MET A 268 -11.40 -23.52 4.73
N TYR A 269 -10.55 -22.49 4.72
CA TYR A 269 -10.35 -21.58 5.85
C TYR A 269 -11.63 -20.79 6.16
N GLN A 270 -12.24 -20.16 5.15
CA GLN A 270 -13.46 -19.37 5.30
C GLN A 270 -14.73 -20.21 5.45
N LYS A 271 -14.66 -21.51 5.13
CA LYS A 271 -15.83 -22.41 5.02
C LYS A 271 -16.89 -21.84 4.06
N ALA A 272 -16.43 -21.24 2.97
CA ALA A 272 -17.29 -20.54 2.02
C ALA A 272 -18.17 -21.53 1.24
N ASN A 273 -19.46 -21.23 1.13
CA ASN A 273 -20.44 -22.01 0.37
C ASN A 273 -21.29 -21.17 -0.60
N ARG A 274 -21.09 -19.85 -0.61
CA ARG A 274 -21.77 -18.84 -1.42
C ARG A 274 -21.00 -17.51 -1.32
N PRO A 275 -21.32 -16.50 -2.17
CA PRO A 275 -20.75 -15.16 -2.03
C PRO A 275 -20.98 -14.58 -0.64
N ARG A 276 -19.97 -13.92 -0.06
CA ARG A 276 -20.00 -13.48 1.34
C ARG A 276 -21.18 -12.60 1.73
N PHE A 277 -21.68 -11.79 0.81
CA PHE A 277 -22.77 -10.85 1.07
C PHE A 277 -24.15 -11.41 0.74
N TRP A 278 -24.25 -12.70 0.38
CA TRP A 278 -25.53 -13.39 0.26
C TRP A 278 -25.94 -13.96 1.62
N ILE A 279 -26.96 -13.32 2.21
CA ILE A 279 -27.50 -13.68 3.52
C ILE A 279 -28.70 -14.58 3.31
N GLU A 280 -28.65 -15.77 3.92
CA GLU A 280 -29.73 -16.75 3.85
C GLU A 280 -30.72 -16.50 4.98
N LYS A 281 -32.01 -16.34 4.64
CA LYS A 281 -33.13 -16.18 5.58
C LYS A 281 -34.22 -17.21 5.27
N GLU A 282 -35.23 -17.30 6.13
CA GLU A 282 -36.33 -18.28 5.99
C GLU A 282 -37.09 -18.16 4.65
N ASP A 283 -37.17 -16.96 4.09
CA ASP A 283 -37.90 -16.63 2.86
C ASP A 283 -37.00 -16.46 1.61
N GLY A 284 -35.70 -16.75 1.72
CA GLY A 284 -34.77 -16.80 0.59
C GLY A 284 -33.45 -16.07 0.84
N TYR A 285 -32.76 -15.74 -0.26
CA TYR A 285 -31.50 -15.00 -0.20
C TYR A 285 -31.72 -13.49 -0.23
N TYR A 286 -30.92 -12.80 0.57
CA TYR A 286 -30.80 -11.35 0.65
C TYR A 286 -29.40 -10.93 0.27
N LEU A 287 -29.25 -9.74 -0.28
CA LEU A 287 -27.97 -9.08 -0.46
C LEU A 287 -27.73 -8.13 0.69
N ARG A 288 -26.64 -8.36 1.44
CA ARG A 288 -26.08 -7.37 2.36
C ARG A 288 -25.49 -6.23 1.52
N THR A 289 -26.12 -5.06 1.53
CA THR A 289 -25.54 -3.81 0.98
C THR A 289 -24.78 -3.09 2.09
N MET A 290 -24.25 -1.89 1.82
CA MET A 290 -23.49 -1.14 2.82
C MET A 290 -24.31 -0.86 4.10
N THR A 291 -25.56 -0.40 3.93
CA THR A 291 -26.39 0.13 5.03
C THR A 291 -27.68 -0.63 5.25
N GLU A 292 -28.00 -1.64 4.42
CA GLU A 292 -29.23 -2.42 4.54
C GLU A 292 -29.06 -3.86 4.03
N GLU A 293 -30.13 -4.65 4.16
CA GLU A 293 -30.28 -5.96 3.53
C GLU A 293 -31.53 -5.93 2.66
N ILE A 294 -31.37 -6.21 1.37
CA ILE A 294 -32.46 -6.21 0.39
C ILE A 294 -32.67 -7.63 -0.14
N PRO A 295 -33.88 -8.01 -0.59
CA PRO A 295 -34.06 -9.27 -1.32
C PRO A 295 -33.06 -9.37 -2.47
N LEU A 296 -32.42 -10.53 -2.64
CA LEU A 296 -31.31 -10.69 -3.58
C LEU A 296 -31.73 -10.26 -5.00
N PRO A 297 -31.18 -9.16 -5.54
CA PRO A 297 -31.55 -8.68 -6.86
C PRO A 297 -30.87 -9.53 -7.93
N MET A 298 -31.64 -10.43 -8.53
CA MET A 298 -31.12 -11.45 -9.45
C MET A 298 -30.45 -10.85 -10.70
N ASN A 299 -30.84 -9.65 -11.13
CA ASN A 299 -30.29 -8.97 -12.29
C ASN A 299 -29.12 -8.00 -11.99
N TRP A 300 -28.68 -7.90 -10.75
CA TRP A 300 -27.48 -7.12 -10.40
C TRP A 300 -26.21 -7.95 -10.62
N PRO A 301 -25.04 -7.31 -10.81
CA PRO A 301 -23.78 -8.04 -10.87
C PRO A 301 -23.55 -8.79 -9.56
N VAL A 302 -23.01 -10.00 -9.66
CA VAL A 302 -22.53 -10.73 -8.49
C VAL A 302 -21.26 -10.07 -7.96
N GLU A 303 -21.15 -9.97 -6.64
CA GLU A 303 -19.98 -9.41 -5.96
C GLU A 303 -19.22 -10.53 -5.25
N VAL A 304 -17.98 -10.79 -5.68
CA VAL A 304 -17.15 -11.93 -5.27
C VAL A 304 -15.68 -11.54 -5.26
N ASN A 305 -14.85 -12.34 -4.59
CA ASN A 305 -13.40 -12.19 -4.70
C ASN A 305 -12.87 -12.84 -6.00
N CYS A 306 -11.56 -12.70 -6.26
CA CYS A 306 -10.96 -13.19 -7.50
C CYS A 306 -10.97 -14.73 -7.57
N LEU A 307 -10.74 -15.42 -6.45
CA LEU A 307 -10.70 -16.88 -6.36
C LEU A 307 -12.05 -17.51 -6.74
N GLU A 308 -13.14 -16.91 -6.24
CA GLU A 308 -14.52 -17.26 -6.60
C GLU A 308 -14.82 -17.02 -8.08
N ALA A 309 -14.41 -15.87 -8.61
CA ALA A 309 -14.59 -15.50 -10.01
C ALA A 309 -13.86 -16.46 -10.98
N GLU A 310 -12.63 -16.84 -10.66
CA GLU A 310 -11.88 -17.85 -11.41
C GLU A 310 -12.53 -19.24 -11.30
N ALA A 311 -13.02 -19.62 -10.11
CA ALA A 311 -13.68 -20.90 -9.93
C ALA A 311 -14.97 -21.03 -10.77
N PHE A 312 -15.75 -19.95 -10.83
CA PHE A 312 -16.88 -19.86 -11.75
C PHE A 312 -16.43 -20.06 -13.21
N CYS A 313 -15.34 -19.40 -13.64
CA CYS A 313 -14.83 -19.55 -15.01
C CYS A 313 -14.38 -20.98 -15.32
N ARG A 314 -13.74 -21.68 -14.37
CA ARG A 314 -13.36 -23.10 -14.50
C ARG A 314 -14.59 -24.01 -14.59
N TRP A 315 -15.62 -23.78 -13.77
CA TRP A 315 -16.89 -24.51 -13.88
C TRP A 315 -17.56 -24.28 -15.24
N LYS A 316 -17.67 -23.02 -15.67
CA LYS A 316 -18.31 -22.69 -16.95
C LYS A 316 -17.53 -23.26 -18.12
N SER A 317 -16.20 -23.26 -18.06
CA SER A 317 -15.33 -23.93 -19.04
C SER A 317 -15.63 -25.41 -19.18
N GLN A 318 -15.69 -26.13 -18.05
CA GLN A 318 -16.01 -27.56 -18.03
C GLN A 318 -17.43 -27.82 -18.55
N LYS A 319 -18.40 -27.01 -18.13
CA LYS A 319 -19.81 -27.15 -18.52
C LYS A 319 -20.05 -26.92 -20.00
N GLU A 320 -19.39 -25.93 -20.58
CA GLU A 320 -19.60 -25.51 -21.98
C GLU A 320 -18.59 -26.10 -22.96
N GLY A 321 -17.51 -26.74 -22.47
CA GLY A 321 -16.43 -27.28 -23.30
C GLY A 321 -15.65 -26.18 -24.04
N ARG A 322 -15.49 -25.02 -23.41
CA ARG A 322 -14.82 -23.82 -23.96
C ARG A 322 -13.79 -23.28 -22.98
N CYS A 323 -12.79 -22.54 -23.47
CA CYS A 323 -11.82 -21.87 -22.60
C CYS A 323 -12.42 -20.56 -22.06
N ILE A 324 -13.18 -20.66 -20.98
CA ILE A 324 -13.78 -19.51 -20.28
C ILE A 324 -12.87 -19.07 -19.14
N VAL A 325 -12.40 -17.83 -19.20
CA VAL A 325 -11.42 -17.27 -18.26
C VAL A 325 -11.80 -15.85 -17.87
N LEU A 326 -11.19 -15.34 -16.80
CA LEU A 326 -11.15 -13.89 -16.56
C LEU A 326 -10.28 -13.21 -17.63
N PRO A 327 -10.61 -11.98 -18.05
CA PRO A 327 -9.75 -11.23 -18.95
C PRO A 327 -8.40 -10.95 -18.29
N THR A 328 -7.35 -10.81 -19.10
CA THR A 328 -6.12 -10.13 -18.67
C THR A 328 -6.34 -8.60 -18.67
N GLU A 329 -5.40 -7.82 -18.12
CA GLU A 329 -5.42 -6.36 -18.25
C GLU A 329 -5.45 -5.96 -19.74
N ASP A 330 -4.64 -6.61 -20.57
CA ASP A 330 -4.62 -6.36 -22.01
C ASP A 330 -5.97 -6.63 -22.69
N GLU A 331 -6.61 -7.77 -22.40
CA GLU A 331 -7.90 -8.15 -23.00
C GLU A 331 -9.01 -7.21 -22.53
N TYR A 332 -8.99 -6.80 -21.26
CA TYR A 332 -9.90 -5.78 -20.73
C TYR A 332 -9.71 -4.45 -21.45
N MET A 333 -8.46 -4.00 -21.65
CA MET A 333 -8.20 -2.72 -22.32
C MET A 333 -8.56 -2.78 -23.80
N ARG A 334 -8.36 -3.93 -24.45
CA ARG A 334 -8.82 -4.17 -25.83
C ARG A 334 -10.34 -4.07 -25.93
N LEU A 335 -11.06 -4.65 -24.96
CA LEU A 335 -12.51 -4.56 -24.83
C LEU A 335 -12.96 -3.11 -24.58
N TYR A 336 -12.29 -2.39 -23.68
CA TYR A 336 -12.52 -0.97 -23.42
C TYR A 336 -12.44 -0.13 -24.69
N ASP A 337 -11.35 -0.28 -25.45
CA ASP A 337 -11.12 0.50 -26.67
C ASP A 337 -12.13 0.15 -27.77
N PHE A 338 -12.57 -1.12 -27.85
CA PHE A 338 -13.64 -1.54 -28.76
C PHE A 338 -14.99 -0.90 -28.43
N SER A 339 -15.28 -0.67 -27.14
CA SER A 339 -16.51 -0.05 -26.68
C SER A 339 -16.58 1.46 -26.90
N GLN A 340 -15.50 2.12 -27.36
CA GLN A 340 -15.44 3.54 -27.72
C GLN A 340 -15.92 4.49 -26.60
N LEU A 341 -15.55 4.20 -25.35
CA LEU A 341 -15.94 5.02 -24.21
C LEU A 341 -15.21 6.38 -24.21
N SER A 342 -15.94 7.43 -23.84
CA SER A 342 -15.45 8.81 -23.75
C SER A 342 -14.39 9.05 -22.66
N GLY A 343 -14.13 8.06 -21.79
CA GLY A 343 -13.19 8.18 -20.68
C GLY A 343 -13.63 9.15 -19.58
N CYS A 344 -12.67 9.64 -18.78
CA CYS A 344 -12.95 10.45 -17.59
C CYS A 344 -13.47 11.85 -17.89
N LYS A 345 -13.13 12.43 -19.06
CA LYS A 345 -13.64 13.74 -19.49
C LYS A 345 -15.17 13.75 -19.59
N GLY A 346 -15.78 12.62 -19.96
CA GLY A 346 -17.23 12.48 -20.05
C GLY A 346 -17.95 12.20 -18.73
N LEU A 347 -17.25 12.05 -17.60
CA LEU A 347 -17.90 11.60 -16.36
C LEU A 347 -18.75 12.70 -15.70
N ILE A 348 -18.45 13.99 -15.90
CA ILE A 348 -19.08 15.08 -15.12
C ILE A 348 -19.42 16.36 -15.93
N GLU A 349 -18.81 16.63 -17.09
CA GLU A 349 -19.04 17.91 -17.81
C GLU A 349 -20.51 18.14 -18.26
N GLU A 350 -21.35 17.10 -18.35
CA GLU A 350 -22.77 17.22 -18.77
C GLU A 350 -23.79 16.67 -17.75
N GLY A 351 -23.36 16.23 -16.56
CA GLY A 351 -24.26 15.70 -15.52
C GLY A 351 -24.97 14.38 -15.87
N GLN A 352 -24.52 13.66 -16.90
CA GLN A 352 -24.99 12.33 -17.26
C GLN A 352 -23.78 11.41 -17.46
N SER A 353 -23.44 10.61 -16.44
CA SER A 353 -22.51 9.50 -16.63
C SER A 353 -23.27 8.31 -17.23
N ASP A 354 -22.77 7.79 -18.35
CA ASP A 354 -23.28 6.55 -18.93
C ASP A 354 -23.01 5.34 -18.03
N SER A 355 -22.07 5.46 -17.07
CA SER A 355 -21.67 4.43 -16.11
C SER A 355 -22.25 4.66 -14.71
N ASN A 356 -22.48 3.59 -13.94
CA ASN A 356 -22.73 3.71 -12.49
C ASN A 356 -21.39 3.87 -11.76
N ILE A 357 -20.88 5.08 -11.62
CA ILE A 357 -19.54 5.35 -11.03
C ILE A 357 -19.54 6.68 -10.28
N ALA A 358 -18.59 6.90 -9.37
CA ALA A 358 -18.46 8.13 -8.59
C ALA A 358 -19.75 8.56 -7.85
N LEU A 359 -20.59 7.61 -7.44
CA LEU A 359 -21.90 7.82 -6.80
C LEU A 359 -22.90 8.58 -7.68
N THR A 360 -22.73 8.58 -9.00
CA THR A 360 -23.60 9.33 -9.95
C THR A 360 -25.01 8.74 -10.08
N LYS A 361 -25.22 7.44 -9.81
CA LYS A 361 -26.53 6.78 -9.97
C LYS A 361 -27.11 6.26 -8.66
N ALA A 362 -26.36 5.49 -7.89
CA ALA A 362 -26.78 4.95 -6.60
C ALA A 362 -25.56 4.63 -5.72
N ALA A 363 -25.78 4.53 -4.41
CA ALA A 363 -24.79 4.00 -3.47
C ALA A 363 -24.81 2.46 -3.43
N SER A 364 -24.90 1.83 -4.61
CA SER A 364 -24.92 0.39 -4.81
C SER A 364 -24.68 0.06 -6.28
N SER A 365 -24.51 -1.23 -6.55
CA SER A 365 -24.69 -1.77 -7.90
C SER A 365 -26.11 -1.51 -8.44
N THR A 366 -26.27 -1.60 -9.75
CA THR A 366 -27.51 -1.51 -10.52
C THR A 366 -27.63 -2.72 -11.45
N PRO A 367 -28.82 -2.99 -12.05
CA PRO A 367 -28.96 -4.08 -13.00
C PRO A 367 -27.90 -4.06 -14.12
N VAL A 368 -27.40 -5.25 -14.49
CA VAL A 368 -26.29 -5.41 -15.45
C VAL A 368 -26.60 -4.93 -16.88
N ASP A 369 -27.86 -4.60 -17.17
CA ASP A 369 -28.36 -4.09 -18.44
C ASP A 369 -28.71 -2.59 -18.41
N CYS A 370 -28.31 -1.86 -17.36
CA CYS A 370 -28.59 -0.43 -17.22
C CYS A 370 -27.62 0.48 -17.98
N CYS A 371 -26.32 0.17 -18.01
CA CYS A 371 -25.29 1.07 -18.55
C CYS A 371 -24.68 0.48 -19.83
N ARG A 372 -25.18 0.90 -21.00
CA ARG A 372 -24.74 0.38 -22.29
C ARG A 372 -23.46 1.06 -22.79
N HIS A 373 -22.43 0.30 -23.12
CA HIS A 373 -21.14 0.74 -23.66
C HIS A 373 -20.85 0.02 -25.00
N GLY A 374 -21.39 0.57 -26.08
CA GLY A 374 -21.37 -0.08 -27.40
C GLY A 374 -22.24 -1.34 -27.41
N ASP A 375 -21.66 -2.49 -27.73
CA ASP A 375 -22.36 -3.77 -27.69
C ASP A 375 -22.36 -4.44 -26.31
N PHE A 376 -21.59 -3.89 -25.38
CA PHE A 376 -21.44 -4.38 -24.01
C PHE A 376 -22.16 -3.48 -23.00
N PHE A 377 -22.18 -3.91 -21.74
CA PHE A 377 -22.71 -3.15 -20.63
C PHE A 377 -21.72 -3.14 -19.47
N ASP A 378 -21.67 -2.07 -18.69
CA ASP A 378 -20.82 -1.96 -17.49
C ASP A 378 -19.35 -2.35 -17.76
N ILE A 379 -18.78 -1.87 -18.88
CA ILE A 379 -17.32 -1.92 -19.07
C ILE A 379 -16.64 -1.07 -17.98
N THR A 380 -17.21 0.09 -17.64
CA THR A 380 -16.80 0.95 -16.53
C THR A 380 -17.94 1.08 -15.51
N GLY A 381 -17.59 1.20 -14.24
CA GLY A 381 -18.55 1.35 -13.15
C GLY A 381 -19.33 0.07 -12.84
N ASN A 382 -20.35 0.25 -12.01
CA ASN A 382 -21.15 -0.77 -11.36
C ASN A 382 -20.30 -1.55 -10.34
N VAL A 383 -19.39 -2.39 -10.80
CA VAL A 383 -18.41 -3.09 -9.95
C VAL A 383 -17.05 -3.09 -10.64
N TRP A 384 -15.99 -3.10 -9.85
CA TRP A 384 -14.67 -3.47 -10.34
C TRP A 384 -14.73 -4.85 -11.00
N GLN A 385 -13.98 -5.04 -12.08
CA GLN A 385 -13.86 -6.33 -12.77
C GLN A 385 -12.52 -6.97 -12.45
N TRP A 386 -12.54 -8.16 -11.84
CA TRP A 386 -11.35 -8.97 -11.66
C TRP A 386 -10.71 -9.37 -12.99
N THR A 387 -9.38 -9.24 -13.05
CA THR A 387 -8.55 -9.79 -14.12
C THR A 387 -7.68 -10.92 -13.57
N ARG A 388 -7.16 -11.76 -14.46
CA ARG A 388 -6.14 -12.77 -14.11
C ARG A 388 -4.71 -12.23 -14.15
N THR A 389 -4.53 -10.93 -14.37
CA THR A 389 -3.22 -10.27 -14.45
C THR A 389 -2.76 -9.88 -13.04
N PRO A 390 -1.67 -10.46 -12.51
CA PRO A 390 -1.03 -9.94 -11.31
C PRO A 390 -0.50 -8.53 -11.54
N MET A 391 -0.39 -7.72 -10.49
CA MET A 391 0.21 -6.39 -10.57
C MET A 391 1.70 -6.49 -10.93
N TYR A 392 2.13 -5.69 -11.90
CA TYR A 392 3.50 -5.68 -12.40
C TYR A 392 3.91 -4.27 -12.89
N PRO A 393 5.21 -3.92 -12.83
CA PRO A 393 5.69 -2.66 -13.33
C PRO A 393 5.69 -2.65 -14.87
N TYR A 394 5.30 -1.53 -15.47
CA TYR A 394 5.54 -1.31 -16.90
C TYR A 394 7.02 -1.05 -17.18
N GLU A 395 7.42 -1.19 -18.45
CA GLU A 395 8.77 -0.84 -18.88
C GLU A 395 9.03 0.65 -18.60
N GLY A 396 10.11 0.98 -17.91
CA GLY A 396 10.40 2.35 -17.50
C GLY A 396 9.59 2.86 -16.31
N PHE A 397 8.89 1.97 -15.57
CA PHE A 397 8.29 2.30 -14.27
C PHE A 397 9.32 2.96 -13.34
N LYS A 398 8.88 3.99 -12.62
CA LYS A 398 9.66 4.67 -11.59
C LYS A 398 8.81 4.81 -10.34
N VAL A 399 9.41 4.56 -9.19
CA VAL A 399 8.76 4.76 -7.90
C VAL A 399 8.65 6.26 -7.60
N HIS A 400 7.49 6.71 -7.12
CA HIS A 400 7.35 8.10 -6.72
C HIS A 400 8.11 8.36 -5.39
N PRO A 401 8.98 9.39 -5.31
CA PRO A 401 9.92 9.54 -4.18
C PRO A 401 9.27 9.81 -2.82
N VAL A 402 8.06 10.39 -2.78
CA VAL A 402 7.33 10.64 -1.51
C VAL A 402 6.36 9.53 -1.12
N TYR A 403 6.12 8.52 -1.98
CA TYR A 403 5.22 7.41 -1.69
C TYR A 403 5.77 6.11 -2.26
N ASP A 404 6.90 5.65 -1.72
CA ASP A 404 7.67 4.53 -2.24
C ASP A 404 7.10 3.14 -1.91
N ASP A 405 6.08 3.12 -1.04
CA ASP A 405 5.41 1.94 -0.52
C ASP A 405 3.98 1.75 -1.03
N PHE A 406 3.51 2.58 -1.98
CA PHE A 406 2.18 2.45 -2.58
C PHE A 406 2.06 1.21 -3.48
N THR A 407 2.91 1.12 -4.51
CA THR A 407 2.78 0.07 -5.54
C THR A 407 3.76 -1.08 -5.33
N VAL A 408 5.04 -0.80 -5.05
CA VAL A 408 6.12 -1.80 -5.07
C VAL A 408 5.81 -3.04 -4.21
N PRO A 409 5.19 -2.93 -3.02
CA PRO A 409 4.74 -4.07 -2.23
C PRO A 409 3.85 -5.07 -3.00
N THR A 410 3.05 -4.59 -3.95
CA THR A 410 2.07 -5.37 -4.71
C THR A 410 2.66 -6.12 -5.92
N PHE A 411 3.91 -5.86 -6.30
CA PHE A 411 4.64 -6.60 -7.34
C PHE A 411 5.15 -7.96 -6.82
N ASP A 412 4.27 -8.75 -6.23
CA ASP A 412 4.59 -10.01 -5.56
C ASP A 412 3.91 -11.24 -6.20
N GLY A 413 3.15 -11.03 -7.28
CA GLY A 413 2.41 -12.09 -7.98
C GLY A 413 1.16 -12.58 -7.23
N LYS A 414 0.83 -11.98 -6.09
CA LYS A 414 -0.32 -12.36 -5.25
C LYS A 414 -1.43 -11.30 -5.25
N HIS A 415 -1.18 -10.12 -5.83
CA HIS A 415 -2.18 -9.08 -6.05
C HIS A 415 -2.63 -9.10 -7.50
N ASN A 416 -3.92 -9.29 -7.76
CA ASN A 416 -4.47 -9.25 -9.11
C ASN A 416 -5.07 -7.87 -9.40
N LEU A 417 -4.88 -7.41 -10.62
CA LEU A 417 -5.45 -6.16 -11.09
C LEU A 417 -6.98 -6.27 -11.17
N ILE A 418 -7.63 -5.20 -10.74
CA ILE A 418 -9.04 -4.93 -10.98
C ILE A 418 -9.18 -3.71 -11.90
N LYS A 419 -10.14 -3.74 -12.83
CA LYS A 419 -10.33 -2.69 -13.83
C LYS A 419 -11.76 -2.14 -13.85
N GLY A 420 -11.90 -0.88 -14.24
CA GLY A 420 -13.18 -0.24 -14.59
C GLY A 420 -13.86 0.61 -13.53
N GLY A 421 -13.44 0.55 -12.26
CA GLY A 421 -14.11 1.25 -11.18
C GLY A 421 -15.43 0.59 -10.75
N SER A 422 -15.81 0.76 -9.49
CA SER A 422 -17.14 0.43 -8.97
C SER A 422 -18.06 1.64 -8.90
N TRP A 423 -19.29 1.45 -8.43
CA TRP A 423 -20.26 2.52 -8.19
C TRP A 423 -19.75 3.66 -7.29
N ILE A 424 -18.81 3.40 -6.38
CA ILE A 424 -18.24 4.41 -5.46
C ILE A 424 -16.90 5.00 -5.95
N SER A 425 -16.22 4.34 -6.87
CA SER A 425 -14.91 4.77 -7.37
C SER A 425 -14.98 6.18 -7.95
N SER A 426 -14.13 7.08 -7.46
CA SER A 426 -14.06 8.48 -7.88
C SER A 426 -12.62 8.94 -8.05
N GLY A 427 -12.41 10.11 -8.66
CA GLY A 427 -11.07 10.61 -8.95
C GLY A 427 -10.30 9.67 -9.88
N ASN A 428 -9.06 9.35 -9.53
CA ASN A 428 -8.21 8.44 -10.28
C ASN A 428 -8.80 7.01 -10.37
N LEU A 429 -9.52 6.50 -9.35
CA LEU A 429 -10.14 5.17 -9.39
C LEU A 429 -11.11 5.01 -10.58
N ALA A 430 -11.81 6.10 -10.95
CA ALA A 430 -12.70 6.14 -12.10
C ALA A 430 -11.97 6.31 -13.45
N GLY A 431 -10.63 6.39 -13.39
CA GLY A 431 -9.68 6.50 -14.47
C GLY A 431 -9.75 5.36 -15.49
N ARG A 432 -9.66 5.66 -16.80
CA ARG A 432 -9.32 4.63 -17.81
C ARG A 432 -7.96 3.99 -17.52
N LYS A 433 -6.99 4.81 -17.11
CA LYS A 433 -5.60 4.42 -16.92
C LYS A 433 -5.29 3.86 -15.54
N SER A 434 -6.28 3.85 -14.65
CA SER A 434 -6.12 3.40 -13.27
C SER A 434 -5.66 1.94 -13.23
N ARG A 435 -4.71 1.66 -12.33
CA ARG A 435 -4.23 0.31 -12.05
C ARG A 435 -4.24 0.11 -10.54
N TYR A 436 -5.21 -0.66 -10.10
CA TYR A 436 -5.39 -1.05 -8.72
C TYR A 436 -5.35 -2.56 -8.63
N ALA A 437 -4.72 -3.08 -7.58
CA ALA A 437 -4.65 -4.50 -7.34
C ALA A 437 -4.90 -4.82 -5.88
N PHE A 438 -5.47 -6.00 -5.64
CA PHE A 438 -5.77 -6.50 -4.31
C PHE A 438 -5.42 -7.97 -4.22
N ARG A 439 -5.17 -8.45 -3.00
CA ARG A 439 -5.11 -9.89 -2.73
C ARG A 439 -6.38 -10.56 -3.25
N LYS A 440 -6.22 -11.71 -3.89
CA LYS A 440 -7.31 -12.44 -4.54
C LYS A 440 -8.44 -12.85 -3.60
N HIS A 441 -8.15 -13.01 -2.31
CA HIS A 441 -9.12 -13.38 -1.27
C HIS A 441 -9.91 -12.21 -0.68
N PHE A 442 -9.49 -10.97 -0.89
CA PHE A 442 -10.19 -9.82 -0.34
C PHE A 442 -11.44 -9.48 -1.12
N TYR A 443 -12.50 -9.14 -0.37
CA TYR A 443 -13.71 -8.58 -0.95
C TYR A 443 -13.51 -7.09 -1.20
N GLN A 444 -13.96 -6.65 -2.37
CA GLN A 444 -14.12 -5.25 -2.78
C GLN A 444 -15.54 -5.10 -3.35
N HIS A 445 -15.93 -3.90 -3.79
CA HIS A 445 -17.11 -3.75 -4.68
C HIS A 445 -16.76 -4.26 -6.08
N ALA A 446 -16.44 -5.55 -6.16
CA ALA A 446 -15.88 -6.22 -7.31
C ALA A 446 -16.72 -7.43 -7.69
N GLY A 447 -16.95 -7.57 -8.98
CA GLY A 447 -17.48 -8.75 -9.63
C GLY A 447 -16.56 -9.12 -10.78
N PHE A 448 -17.12 -9.67 -11.85
CA PHE A 448 -16.31 -10.05 -12.99
C PHE A 448 -17.09 -10.15 -14.29
N ARG A 449 -16.32 -10.11 -15.37
CA ARG A 449 -16.71 -10.49 -16.72
C ARG A 449 -15.87 -11.69 -17.11
N TYR A 450 -16.47 -12.65 -17.80
CA TYR A 450 -15.71 -13.75 -18.39
C TYR A 450 -15.55 -13.57 -19.90
N ILE A 451 -14.50 -14.16 -20.44
CA ILE A 451 -14.20 -14.18 -21.87
C ILE A 451 -13.93 -15.61 -22.34
N GLU A 452 -14.14 -15.85 -23.63
CA GLU A 452 -13.67 -17.04 -24.35
C GLU A 452 -12.34 -16.68 -25.03
N SER A 453 -11.22 -17.10 -24.45
CA SER A 453 -9.88 -16.77 -24.95
C SER A 453 -8.82 -17.79 -24.52
N GLU A 454 -7.82 -17.99 -25.38
CA GLU A 454 -6.61 -18.78 -25.13
C GLU A 454 -5.35 -17.88 -25.06
N TYR A 455 -5.51 -16.56 -25.07
CA TYR A 455 -4.39 -15.63 -24.95
C TYR A 455 -3.70 -15.81 -23.59
N GLU A 456 -2.38 -15.88 -23.60
CA GLU A 456 -1.55 -15.83 -22.41
C GLU A 456 -0.76 -14.52 -22.42
N GLU A 457 -0.98 -13.70 -21.40
CA GLU A 457 -0.30 -12.42 -21.24
C GLU A 457 1.16 -12.65 -20.85
N LYS A 458 2.07 -11.93 -21.50
CA LYS A 458 3.50 -11.99 -21.21
C LYS A 458 3.84 -10.99 -20.11
N ILE A 459 3.69 -11.41 -18.86
CA ILE A 459 4.09 -10.60 -17.71
C ILE A 459 5.52 -10.97 -17.32
N MET A 460 6.43 -10.01 -17.42
CA MET A 460 7.78 -10.15 -16.85
C MET A 460 7.77 -9.68 -15.40
N THR A 461 7.46 -10.56 -14.45
CA THR A 461 7.84 -10.34 -13.06
C THR A 461 9.32 -10.69 -12.93
N ASN A 462 10.19 -9.67 -12.91
CA ASN A 462 11.62 -9.94 -12.79
C ASN A 462 11.90 -10.54 -11.40
N ALA A 463 12.38 -11.78 -11.35
CA ALA A 463 12.70 -12.46 -10.10
C ALA A 463 13.95 -11.85 -9.40
N TYR A 464 14.61 -10.89 -10.06
CA TYR A 464 15.75 -10.15 -9.57
C TYR A 464 15.34 -8.70 -9.27
N THR A 465 15.75 -8.21 -8.11
CA THR A 465 15.74 -6.78 -7.83
C THR A 465 16.80 -6.10 -8.71
N THR A 466 16.38 -5.13 -9.52
CA THR A 466 17.25 -4.34 -10.41
C THR A 466 17.34 -2.87 -10.01
N ASP A 467 16.73 -2.49 -8.89
CA ASP A 467 16.91 -1.15 -8.37
C ASP A 467 18.33 -0.98 -7.83
N GLY A 468 19.04 0.05 -8.30
CA GLY A 468 20.44 0.26 -7.95
C GLY A 468 20.69 0.44 -6.46
N VAL A 469 19.82 1.14 -5.73
CA VAL A 469 19.98 1.37 -4.28
C VAL A 469 19.67 0.09 -3.51
N ILE A 470 18.55 -0.59 -3.83
CA ILE A 470 18.22 -1.86 -3.17
C ILE A 470 19.29 -2.90 -3.41
N SER A 471 19.76 -3.03 -4.65
CA SER A 471 20.79 -4.00 -5.01
C SER A 471 22.13 -3.73 -4.32
N GLN A 472 22.52 -2.46 -4.20
CA GLN A 472 23.69 -2.07 -3.42
C GLN A 472 23.55 -2.47 -1.95
N TYR A 473 22.38 -2.29 -1.33
CA TYR A 473 22.14 -2.69 0.05
C TYR A 473 21.99 -4.21 0.23
N CYS A 474 21.46 -4.93 -0.75
CA CYS A 474 21.51 -6.38 -0.81
C CYS A 474 22.97 -6.86 -0.83
N HIS A 475 23.81 -6.27 -1.70
CA HIS A 475 25.22 -6.62 -1.78
C HIS A 475 26.00 -6.20 -0.53
N PHE A 476 25.71 -5.02 0.04
CA PHE A 476 26.33 -4.53 1.28
C PHE A 476 26.04 -5.45 2.47
N GLY A 477 24.80 -5.93 2.60
CA GLY A 477 24.39 -6.82 3.68
C GLY A 477 24.78 -8.29 3.46
N TRP A 478 24.76 -8.77 2.21
CA TRP A 478 24.75 -10.20 1.93
C TRP A 478 25.73 -10.67 0.85
N GLY A 479 26.32 -9.74 0.10
CA GLY A 479 27.31 -10.01 -0.93
C GLY A 479 28.69 -10.39 -0.37
N GLU A 480 29.66 -10.54 -1.27
CA GLU A 480 31.03 -10.85 -0.88
C GLU A 480 31.73 -9.66 -0.20
N ASN A 481 32.64 -9.98 0.74
CA ASN A 481 33.54 -8.98 1.32
C ASN A 481 34.44 -8.35 0.25
N ARG A 482 34.58 -7.03 0.27
CA ARG A 482 35.43 -6.27 -0.66
C ARG A 482 36.55 -5.56 0.10
N LEU A 483 37.67 -5.33 -0.59
CA LEU A 483 38.83 -4.58 -0.08
C LEU A 483 39.40 -5.10 1.26
N GLY A 484 39.23 -6.39 1.55
CA GLY A 484 39.67 -7.00 2.81
C GLY A 484 38.87 -6.58 4.04
N VAL A 485 37.73 -5.92 3.86
CA VAL A 485 36.83 -5.48 4.93
C VAL A 485 35.75 -6.53 5.16
N GLU A 486 35.58 -6.94 6.42
CA GLU A 486 34.51 -7.86 6.83
C GLU A 486 33.12 -7.24 6.59
N ASN A 487 32.11 -8.07 6.33
CA ASN A 487 30.73 -7.62 6.22
C ASN A 487 30.30 -6.81 7.44
N TYR A 488 30.02 -5.52 7.22
CA TYR A 488 29.79 -4.55 8.28
C TYR A 488 28.60 -4.88 9.18
N PRO A 489 27.39 -5.16 8.67
CA PRO A 489 26.26 -5.47 9.54
C PRO A 489 26.51 -6.72 10.40
N ALA A 490 27.14 -7.76 9.83
CA ALA A 490 27.49 -8.97 10.58
C ALA A 490 28.54 -8.71 11.65
N LYS A 491 29.58 -7.92 11.34
CA LYS A 491 30.61 -7.52 12.30
C LYS A 491 30.02 -6.73 13.46
N CYS A 492 29.17 -5.73 13.18
CA CYS A 492 28.51 -4.93 14.21
C CYS A 492 27.59 -5.78 15.09
N ALA A 493 26.77 -6.66 14.52
CA ALA A 493 25.91 -7.57 15.29
C ALA A 493 26.72 -8.49 16.20
N ARG A 494 27.81 -9.07 15.69
CA ARG A 494 28.73 -9.90 16.48
C ARG A 494 29.36 -9.12 17.64
N MET A 495 29.87 -7.91 17.38
CA MET A 495 30.43 -7.06 18.45
C MET A 495 29.36 -6.68 19.48
N ALA A 496 28.15 -6.32 19.05
CA ALA A 496 27.05 -6.05 19.97
C ALA A 496 26.73 -7.26 20.86
N LEU A 497 26.74 -8.48 20.31
CA LEU A 497 26.57 -9.72 21.06
C LEU A 497 27.71 -9.98 22.07
N GLU A 498 28.95 -9.67 21.69
CA GLU A 498 30.12 -9.73 22.58
C GLU A 498 29.93 -8.75 23.77
N TYR A 499 29.55 -7.50 23.51
CA TYR A 499 29.28 -6.50 24.55
C TYR A 499 28.09 -6.85 25.45
N MET A 500 27.07 -7.54 24.93
CA MET A 500 25.96 -8.02 25.76
C MET A 500 26.47 -8.90 26.91
N GLY A 501 27.55 -9.67 26.72
CA GLY A 501 28.13 -10.51 27.77
C GLY A 501 27.09 -11.44 28.40
N SER A 502 26.91 -11.36 29.72
CA SER A 502 25.91 -12.15 30.46
C SER A 502 24.55 -11.47 30.62
N ARG A 503 24.30 -10.34 29.95
CA ARG A 503 23.01 -9.64 30.01
C ARG A 503 21.89 -10.49 29.38
N PRO A 504 20.61 -10.27 29.76
CA PRO A 504 19.49 -10.94 29.11
C PRO A 504 19.48 -10.68 27.59
N ARG A 505 19.10 -11.69 26.81
CA ARG A 505 19.01 -11.60 25.34
C ARG A 505 17.62 -12.03 24.87
N LYS A 506 16.57 -11.43 25.44
CA LYS A 506 15.19 -11.75 25.07
C LYS A 506 14.80 -11.02 23.80
N ARG A 507 14.98 -9.70 23.77
CA ARG A 507 14.53 -8.86 22.65
C ARG A 507 15.61 -7.91 22.19
N ALA A 508 15.91 -7.91 20.89
CA ALA A 508 16.72 -6.89 20.25
C ALA A 508 15.90 -6.05 19.27
N PHE A 509 16.29 -4.80 19.10
CA PHE A 509 15.70 -3.87 18.14
C PHE A 509 16.77 -3.32 17.21
N ASP A 510 16.63 -3.57 15.92
CA ASP A 510 17.57 -3.13 14.87
C ASP A 510 16.92 -2.01 14.07
N VAL A 511 17.37 -0.77 14.29
CA VAL A 511 16.79 0.45 13.69
C VAL A 511 17.63 0.88 12.49
N GLY A 512 16.99 1.00 11.33
CA GLY A 512 17.68 1.18 10.04
C GLY A 512 18.22 -0.14 9.50
N CYS A 513 17.45 -1.22 9.64
CA CYS A 513 17.92 -2.58 9.40
C CYS A 513 18.18 -2.90 7.92
N ALA A 514 17.74 -2.07 6.97
CA ALA A 514 17.82 -2.30 5.54
C ALA A 514 17.36 -3.73 5.14
N ILE A 515 18.23 -4.53 4.51
CA ILE A 515 17.93 -5.93 4.08
C ILE A 515 18.13 -6.94 5.23
N GLY A 516 18.23 -6.45 6.48
CA GLY A 516 18.09 -7.24 7.70
C GLY A 516 19.31 -8.04 8.15
N ARG A 517 20.49 -7.90 7.53
CA ARG A 517 21.66 -8.74 7.87
C ARG A 517 21.99 -8.71 9.37
N SER A 518 22.07 -7.53 9.99
CA SER A 518 22.27 -7.39 11.44
C SER A 518 21.15 -8.04 12.23
N SER A 519 19.89 -7.86 11.82
CA SER A 519 18.73 -8.49 12.47
C SER A 519 18.83 -10.01 12.53
N PHE A 520 19.18 -10.66 11.40
CA PHE A 520 19.38 -12.12 11.38
C PHE A 520 20.56 -12.57 12.24
N GLU A 521 21.67 -11.84 12.22
CA GLU A 521 22.86 -12.19 13.01
C GLU A 521 22.59 -12.04 14.52
N LEU A 522 21.86 -11.00 14.94
CA LEU A 522 21.39 -10.86 16.34
C LEU A 522 20.45 -12.01 16.73
N ALA A 523 19.57 -12.44 15.83
CA ALA A 523 18.60 -13.52 16.08
C ALA A 523 19.25 -14.91 16.28
N ARG A 524 20.56 -15.04 16.09
CA ARG A 524 21.29 -16.23 16.56
C ARG A 524 21.11 -16.45 18.06
N GLU A 525 21.22 -15.38 18.84
CA GLU A 525 21.30 -15.45 20.30
C GLU A 525 20.12 -14.80 21.01
N PHE A 526 19.37 -13.93 20.32
CA PHE A 526 18.14 -13.36 20.86
C PHE A 526 16.95 -14.29 20.67
N ASP A 527 15.96 -14.21 21.57
CA ASP A 527 14.68 -14.92 21.42
C ASP A 527 13.79 -14.26 20.35
N GLU A 528 13.83 -12.93 20.26
CA GLU A 528 13.14 -12.11 19.26
C GLU A 528 14.03 -10.95 18.79
N VAL A 529 14.01 -10.65 17.50
CA VAL A 529 14.61 -9.45 16.92
C VAL A 529 13.58 -8.73 16.07
N ILE A 530 13.40 -7.44 16.34
CA ILE A 530 12.55 -6.56 15.53
C ILE A 530 13.46 -5.66 14.70
N GLY A 531 13.43 -5.79 13.38
CA GLY A 531 14.11 -4.91 12.45
C GLY A 531 13.15 -3.86 11.89
N VAL A 532 13.50 -2.58 11.96
CA VAL A 532 12.74 -1.49 11.34
C VAL A 532 13.56 -0.73 10.31
N ASP A 533 12.91 -0.26 9.25
CA ASP A 533 13.49 0.67 8.29
C ASP A 533 12.42 1.65 7.79
N PHE A 534 12.83 2.83 7.36
CA PHE A 534 11.91 3.82 6.81
C PHE A 534 11.39 3.40 5.43
N SER A 535 12.24 2.76 4.61
CA SER A 535 11.86 2.33 3.27
C SER A 535 11.17 0.97 3.31
N ALA A 536 9.90 0.93 2.89
CA ALA A 536 9.18 -0.34 2.73
C ALA A 536 9.85 -1.27 1.72
N ARG A 537 10.59 -0.71 0.76
CA ARG A 537 11.25 -1.47 -0.29
C ARG A 537 12.39 -2.34 0.24
N PHE A 538 13.16 -1.81 1.21
CA PHE A 538 14.15 -2.62 1.93
C PHE A 538 13.47 -3.71 2.78
N ILE A 539 12.41 -3.34 3.50
CA ILE A 539 11.64 -4.26 4.34
C ILE A 539 11.01 -5.39 3.54
N GLN A 540 10.48 -5.10 2.35
CA GLN A 540 9.89 -6.10 1.46
C GLN A 540 10.93 -7.15 1.04
N GLU A 541 12.14 -6.75 0.66
CA GLU A 541 13.21 -7.69 0.31
C GLU A 541 13.71 -8.47 1.52
N ALA A 542 13.85 -7.84 2.68
CA ALA A 542 14.19 -8.51 3.93
C ALA A 542 13.14 -9.60 4.30
N GLN A 543 11.86 -9.28 4.13
CA GLN A 543 10.76 -10.20 4.37
C GLN A 543 10.71 -11.33 3.34
N ARG A 544 10.85 -11.04 2.05
CA ARG A 544 10.96 -12.07 1.00
C ARG A 544 12.12 -13.02 1.28
N PHE A 545 13.25 -12.50 1.75
CA PHE A 545 14.39 -13.31 2.10
C PHE A 545 14.15 -14.17 3.35
N LYS A 546 13.47 -13.63 4.36
CA LYS A 546 13.01 -14.36 5.56
C LYS A 546 12.10 -15.54 5.17
N GLU A 547 11.14 -15.32 4.28
CA GLU A 547 10.13 -16.30 3.88
C GLU A 547 10.68 -17.39 2.94
N SER A 548 11.42 -16.99 1.90
CA SER A 548 11.89 -17.91 0.87
C SER A 548 13.27 -18.52 1.17
N GLY A 549 14.05 -17.89 2.04
CA GLY A 549 15.44 -18.25 2.30
C GLY A 549 16.42 -17.94 1.15
N VAL A 550 15.95 -17.27 0.08
CA VAL A 550 16.72 -16.92 -1.11
C VAL A 550 16.55 -15.43 -1.46
N LEU A 551 17.65 -14.74 -1.73
CA LEU A 551 17.68 -13.33 -2.17
C LEU A 551 18.36 -13.25 -3.53
N ARG A 552 17.77 -12.52 -4.48
CA ARG A 552 18.25 -12.39 -5.86
C ARG A 552 18.28 -10.93 -6.29
N TYR A 553 19.43 -10.45 -6.75
CA TYR A 553 19.62 -9.05 -7.16
C TYR A 553 20.69 -8.94 -8.25
N THR A 554 20.74 -7.81 -8.96
CA THR A 554 21.79 -7.52 -9.94
C THR A 554 22.72 -6.40 -9.48
N MET A 555 24.02 -6.49 -9.81
CA MET A 555 25.00 -5.44 -9.52
C MET A 555 25.59 -4.90 -10.82
N PRO A 556 25.70 -3.57 -11.01
CA PRO A 556 26.32 -3.03 -12.21
C PRO A 556 27.83 -3.31 -12.25
N ILE A 557 28.33 -3.71 -13.41
CA ILE A 557 29.74 -3.97 -13.68
C ILE A 557 30.36 -2.73 -14.33
N GLU A 558 29.90 -2.39 -15.54
CA GLU A 558 30.30 -1.21 -16.32
C GLU A 558 29.22 -0.89 -17.37
N GLY A 559 28.87 0.39 -17.55
CA GLY A 559 27.82 0.79 -18.48
C GLY A 559 26.48 0.11 -18.18
N GLU A 560 25.91 -0.57 -19.18
CA GLU A 560 24.66 -1.35 -19.07
C GLU A 560 24.90 -2.82 -18.64
N LEU A 561 26.15 -3.22 -18.41
CA LEU A 561 26.49 -4.59 -18.02
C LEU A 561 26.22 -4.81 -16.53
N GLU A 562 25.51 -5.90 -16.20
CA GLU A 562 25.16 -6.29 -14.84
C GLU A 562 25.63 -7.73 -14.51
N GLU A 563 25.91 -7.99 -13.23
CA GLU A 563 26.20 -9.30 -12.64
C GLU A 563 25.02 -9.77 -11.79
N PHE A 564 24.61 -11.05 -11.95
CA PHE A 564 23.51 -11.63 -11.19
C PHE A 564 24.02 -12.31 -9.91
N HIS A 565 23.42 -11.96 -8.77
CA HIS A 565 23.74 -12.57 -7.48
C HIS A 565 22.55 -13.38 -6.94
N GLU A 566 22.85 -14.54 -6.35
CA GLU A 566 21.91 -15.31 -5.54
C GLU A 566 22.55 -15.59 -4.18
N VAL A 567 21.84 -15.23 -3.11
CA VAL A 567 22.25 -15.42 -1.72
C VAL A 567 21.24 -16.35 -1.05
N ARG A 568 21.72 -17.29 -0.24
CA ARG A 568 20.87 -18.20 0.54
C ARG A 568 21.17 -18.07 2.02
N LEU A 569 20.14 -17.98 2.87
CA LEU A 569 20.30 -17.87 4.33
C LEU A 569 21.13 -19.01 4.93
N ASN A 570 21.02 -20.19 4.35
CA ASN A 570 21.70 -21.40 4.80
C ASN A 570 23.22 -21.34 4.67
N ARG A 571 23.74 -20.57 3.71
CA ARG A 571 25.18 -20.33 3.53
C ARG A 571 25.80 -19.64 4.74
N PHE A 572 24.99 -18.91 5.52
CA PHE A 572 25.40 -18.22 6.73
C PHE A 572 24.97 -18.96 8.02
N GLY A 573 24.27 -20.10 7.91
CA GLY A 573 23.70 -20.79 9.08
C GLY A 573 22.64 -19.96 9.80
N LEU A 574 21.82 -19.20 9.05
CA LEU A 574 20.81 -18.27 9.57
C LEU A 574 19.36 -18.73 9.33
N GLU A 575 19.13 -19.95 8.83
CA GLU A 575 17.79 -20.48 8.54
C GLU A 575 16.88 -20.54 9.77
N HIS A 576 17.46 -20.79 10.95
CA HIS A 576 16.70 -20.86 12.20
C HIS A 576 16.47 -19.46 12.79
N ALA A 577 17.37 -18.52 12.50
CA ALA A 577 17.27 -17.14 12.94
C ALA A 577 16.07 -16.44 12.27
N SER A 578 15.72 -16.80 11.02
CA SER A 578 14.58 -16.20 10.30
C SER A 578 13.24 -16.33 11.05
N LYS A 579 13.07 -17.38 11.86
CA LYS A 579 11.85 -17.61 12.67
C LYS A 579 11.72 -16.67 13.86
N LYS A 580 12.79 -15.96 14.23
CA LYS A 580 12.86 -15.06 15.37
C LYS A 580 12.94 -13.59 14.98
N VAL A 581 13.06 -13.30 13.68
CA VAL A 581 13.15 -11.93 13.17
C VAL A 581 11.79 -11.48 12.67
N ASN A 582 11.35 -10.27 13.03
CA ASN A 582 10.19 -9.62 12.45
C ASN A 582 10.62 -8.27 11.86
N PHE A 583 10.26 -8.02 10.61
CA PHE A 583 10.57 -6.76 9.92
C PHE A 583 9.35 -5.86 9.91
N TRP A 584 9.59 -4.55 9.95
CA TRP A 584 8.58 -3.50 10.13
C TRP A 584 9.01 -2.25 9.37
N GLN A 585 8.07 -1.60 8.67
CA GLN A 585 8.32 -0.24 8.21
C GLN A 585 8.05 0.74 9.36
N ALA A 586 9.01 1.60 9.68
CA ALA A 586 8.83 2.62 10.71
C ALA A 586 9.75 3.83 10.55
N ASP A 587 9.25 5.01 10.93
CA ASP A 587 10.04 6.24 11.07
C ASP A 587 10.79 6.23 12.40
N ALA A 588 12.13 6.16 12.35
CA ALA A 588 12.99 6.18 13.54
C ALA A 588 12.77 7.44 14.41
N CYS A 589 12.43 8.57 13.81
CA CYS A 589 12.14 9.83 14.51
C CYS A 589 10.68 9.92 14.98
N ASN A 590 9.83 8.94 14.67
CA ASN A 590 8.43 8.88 15.11
C ASN A 590 7.95 7.43 15.40
N LEU A 591 8.81 6.64 16.04
CA LEU A 591 8.56 5.23 16.35
C LEU A 591 7.31 5.02 17.22
N LYS A 592 6.50 4.02 16.88
CA LYS A 592 5.32 3.63 17.65
C LYS A 592 5.66 3.37 19.13
N PRO A 593 4.75 3.67 20.07
CA PRO A 593 4.96 3.40 21.50
C PRO A 593 5.14 1.92 21.86
N ILE A 594 4.75 1.00 20.98
CA ILE A 594 4.80 -0.46 21.21
C ILE A 594 6.21 -1.04 21.20
N PHE A 595 7.17 -0.31 20.62
CA PHE A 595 8.56 -0.75 20.57
C PHE A 595 9.26 -0.41 21.89
N THR A 596 9.05 -1.23 22.91
CA THR A 596 9.64 -1.11 24.26
C THR A 596 10.27 -2.42 24.72
N ASP A 597 10.88 -2.41 25.91
CA ASP A 597 11.37 -3.61 26.60
C ASP A 597 12.45 -4.41 25.84
N PHE A 598 13.38 -3.70 25.19
CA PHE A 598 14.53 -4.32 24.52
C PHE A 598 15.73 -4.46 25.44
N ASP A 599 16.47 -5.55 25.31
CA ASP A 599 17.75 -5.72 26.01
C ASP A 599 18.91 -5.11 25.20
N LEU A 600 18.73 -4.98 23.88
CA LEU A 600 19.65 -4.34 22.95
C LEU A 600 18.87 -3.51 21.92
N VAL A 601 19.27 -2.27 21.71
CA VAL A 601 18.94 -1.50 20.51
C VAL A 601 20.22 -1.29 19.72
N PHE A 602 20.22 -1.68 18.45
CA PHE A 602 21.28 -1.41 17.50
C PHE A 602 20.78 -0.41 16.46
N ALA A 603 21.53 0.68 16.24
CA ALA A 603 21.27 1.64 15.17
C ALA A 603 22.52 1.76 14.29
N GLY A 604 22.52 1.00 13.20
CA GLY A 604 23.62 0.84 12.27
C GLY A 604 23.70 1.93 11.21
N ASN A 605 24.71 2.80 11.22
CA ASN A 605 24.90 3.85 10.19
C ASN A 605 23.63 4.71 9.94
N LEU A 606 22.94 5.06 11.03
CA LEU A 606 21.59 5.64 10.97
C LEU A 606 21.55 7.14 11.29
N ILE A 607 22.19 7.57 12.38
CA ILE A 607 21.88 8.86 13.02
C ILE A 607 22.20 10.08 12.16
N ASP A 608 23.19 10.01 11.26
CA ASP A 608 23.55 11.08 10.33
C ASP A 608 22.67 11.11 9.06
N ARG A 609 21.63 10.28 9.03
CA ARG A 609 20.60 10.20 7.99
C ARG A 609 19.20 10.56 8.49
N LEU A 610 19.06 10.83 9.79
CA LEU A 610 17.79 11.19 10.40
C LEU A 610 17.49 12.67 10.24
N TYR A 611 16.23 13.03 10.01
CA TYR A 611 15.83 14.45 9.97
C TYR A 611 15.84 15.12 11.35
N ASP A 612 15.74 14.33 12.43
CA ASP A 612 15.86 14.80 13.82
C ASP A 612 16.53 13.72 14.69
N PRO A 613 17.87 13.61 14.66
CA PRO A 613 18.60 12.58 15.39
C PRO A 613 18.48 12.74 16.91
N GLN A 614 18.40 13.96 17.43
CA GLN A 614 18.22 14.20 18.86
C GLN A 614 16.90 13.58 19.35
N LYS A 615 15.79 13.78 18.62
CA LYS A 615 14.50 13.17 18.97
C LYS A 615 14.56 11.65 19.00
N PHE A 616 15.28 11.02 18.08
CA PHE A 616 15.49 9.57 18.09
C PHE A 616 16.23 9.14 19.36
N LEU A 617 17.36 9.78 19.66
CA LEU A 617 18.22 9.45 20.80
C LEU A 617 17.49 9.61 22.15
N GLU A 618 16.78 10.72 22.35
CA GLU A 618 15.99 10.99 23.56
C GLU A 618 14.90 9.94 23.80
N SER A 619 14.40 9.30 22.74
CA SER A 619 13.38 8.26 22.87
C SER A 619 13.93 6.90 23.30
N MET A 620 15.24 6.66 23.21
CA MET A 620 15.83 5.32 23.41
C MET A 620 15.75 4.84 24.86
N ALA A 621 15.88 5.76 25.83
CA ALA A 621 15.75 5.40 27.25
C ALA A 621 14.41 4.70 27.52
N GLY A 622 13.30 5.22 26.98
CA GLY A 622 11.98 4.62 27.16
C GLY A 622 11.82 3.21 26.57
N ARG A 623 12.73 2.79 25.68
CA ARG A 623 12.58 1.55 24.89
C ARG A 623 13.51 0.42 25.32
N ILE A 624 14.62 0.73 25.99
CA ILE A 624 15.66 -0.24 26.40
C ILE A 624 15.48 -0.59 27.86
N ARG A 625 15.58 -1.83 28.33
CA ARG A 625 15.52 -2.15 29.76
C ARG A 625 16.71 -1.58 30.52
N LYS A 626 16.56 -1.31 31.82
CA LYS A 626 17.71 -0.94 32.68
C LYS A 626 18.81 -2.01 32.59
N GLY A 627 20.06 -1.58 32.43
CA GLY A 627 21.21 -2.45 32.16
C GLY A 627 21.28 -3.00 30.73
N GLY A 628 20.31 -2.68 29.86
CA GLY A 628 20.36 -3.00 28.43
C GLY A 628 21.28 -2.05 27.67
N LEU A 629 21.59 -2.40 26.41
CA LEU A 629 22.56 -1.67 25.59
C LEU A 629 21.89 -0.88 24.46
N LEU A 630 22.38 0.33 24.22
CA LEU A 630 22.22 1.08 22.99
C LEU A 630 23.57 1.06 22.25
N VAL A 631 23.57 0.55 21.02
CA VAL A 631 24.76 0.47 20.18
C VAL A 631 24.52 1.32 18.95
N LEU A 632 25.31 2.38 18.80
CA LEU A 632 25.23 3.31 17.68
C LEU A 632 26.46 3.17 16.81
N THR A 633 26.30 3.33 15.51
CA THR A 633 27.41 3.49 14.58
C THR A 633 27.12 4.61 13.60
N SER A 634 28.10 5.47 13.35
CA SER A 634 27.98 6.51 12.32
C SER A 634 29.35 7.03 11.90
N PRO A 635 29.54 7.40 10.63
CA PRO A 635 30.71 8.14 10.19
C PRO A 635 30.59 9.65 10.46
N TYR A 636 29.46 10.11 11.00
CA TYR A 636 29.16 11.50 11.33
C TYR A 636 29.31 12.44 10.13
N THR A 637 28.88 11.98 8.96
CA THR A 637 29.10 12.70 7.70
C THR A 637 28.16 13.88 7.50
N TRP A 638 27.03 13.90 8.22
CA TRP A 638 26.01 14.94 8.26
C TRP A 638 25.72 15.63 6.93
N GLN A 639 24.59 15.28 6.33
CA GLN A 639 24.14 15.85 5.06
C GLN A 639 22.88 16.68 5.27
N GLU A 640 22.90 17.96 4.88
CA GLU A 640 21.75 18.87 5.07
C GLU A 640 20.49 18.42 4.32
N GLU A 641 20.67 17.60 3.29
CA GLU A 641 19.58 16.94 2.57
C GLU A 641 18.78 16.01 3.49
N SER A 642 19.47 15.32 4.41
CA SER A 642 18.92 14.39 5.39
C SER A 642 18.60 15.07 6.73
N THR A 643 19.56 15.78 7.30
CA THR A 643 19.50 16.40 8.64
C THR A 643 19.73 17.90 8.52
N PRO A 644 18.70 18.74 8.73
CA PRO A 644 18.86 20.19 8.74
C PRO A 644 20.00 20.62 9.67
N ARG A 645 20.78 21.64 9.30
CA ARG A 645 22.01 22.04 10.00
C ARG A 645 21.80 22.31 11.49
N GLU A 646 20.66 22.90 11.84
CA GLU A 646 20.23 23.20 13.21
C GLU A 646 19.88 21.95 14.04
N LYS A 647 19.74 20.79 13.40
CA LYS A 647 19.47 19.49 14.02
C LYS A 647 20.72 18.62 14.17
N TRP A 648 21.89 19.12 13.78
CA TRP A 648 23.13 18.38 13.97
C TRP A 648 23.48 18.33 15.45
N ILE A 649 23.77 17.14 15.96
CA ILE A 649 24.15 16.95 17.38
C ILE A 649 25.65 17.17 17.62
N GLY A 650 26.45 17.24 16.56
CA GLY A 650 27.87 17.61 16.60
C GLY A 650 28.42 17.84 15.19
N GLY A 651 29.75 17.96 15.04
CA GLY A 651 30.36 18.32 13.75
C GLY A 651 30.19 19.81 13.41
N TYR A 652 30.14 20.67 14.43
CA TYR A 652 30.00 22.11 14.29
C TYR A 652 30.84 22.85 15.33
N LYS A 653 30.82 24.20 15.27
CA LYS A 653 31.48 25.04 16.26
C LYS A 653 30.43 25.76 17.13
N ARG A 654 30.60 25.71 18.45
CA ARG A 654 29.78 26.44 19.45
C ARG A 654 30.71 27.38 20.20
N ASP A 655 30.45 28.70 20.11
CA ASP A 655 31.28 29.75 20.73
C ASP A 655 32.77 29.68 20.36
N GLY A 656 33.08 29.22 19.14
CA GLY A 656 34.46 29.08 18.64
C GLY A 656 35.12 27.73 18.94
N GLU A 657 34.55 26.93 19.85
CA GLU A 657 35.02 25.59 20.20
C GLU A 657 34.41 24.53 19.29
N ASN A 658 35.18 23.49 18.98
CA ASN A 658 34.70 22.35 18.20
C ASN A 658 33.81 21.46 19.07
N VAL A 659 32.60 21.15 18.60
CA VAL A 659 31.72 20.14 19.20
C VAL A 659 31.74 18.92 18.31
N THR A 660 32.29 17.82 18.80
CA THR A 660 32.31 16.53 18.09
C THR A 660 30.95 15.84 18.20
N ALA A 661 30.64 14.92 17.28
CA ALA A 661 29.40 14.14 17.36
C ALA A 661 29.34 13.26 18.61
N LEU A 662 30.46 12.70 19.07
CA LEU A 662 30.53 11.92 20.31
C LEU A 662 30.19 12.78 21.54
N GLN A 663 30.72 14.01 21.63
CA GLN A 663 30.32 14.95 22.70
C GLN A 663 28.83 15.28 22.65
N GLY A 664 28.27 15.44 21.45
CA GLY A 664 26.83 15.59 21.26
C GLY A 664 26.02 14.40 21.78
N LEU A 665 26.48 13.18 21.51
CA LEU A 665 25.87 11.96 22.05
C LEU A 665 25.97 11.92 23.58
N GLU A 666 27.11 12.28 24.17
CA GLU A 666 27.29 12.37 25.63
C GLU A 666 26.36 13.41 26.26
N GLU A 667 26.19 14.57 25.63
CA GLU A 667 25.28 15.63 26.09
C GLU A 667 23.81 15.16 26.08
N ILE A 668 23.38 14.44 25.04
CA ILE A 668 21.99 14.01 24.88
C ILE A 668 21.67 12.76 25.71
N LEU A 669 22.56 11.77 25.70
CA LEU A 669 22.34 10.46 26.35
C LEU A 669 22.79 10.44 27.82
N GLY A 670 23.58 11.42 28.26
CA GLY A 670 24.32 11.39 29.52
C GLY A 670 23.47 11.35 30.79
N ASP A 671 22.18 11.66 30.73
CA ASP A 671 21.27 11.54 31.87
C ASP A 671 20.83 10.08 32.08
N ASP A 672 20.54 9.35 30.99
CA ASP A 672 19.95 8.01 31.02
C ASP A 672 20.95 6.88 30.75
N PHE A 673 22.09 7.18 30.13
CA PHE A 673 23.06 6.20 29.68
C PHE A 673 24.47 6.48 30.19
N THR A 674 25.29 5.43 30.17
CA THR A 674 26.72 5.47 30.44
C THR A 674 27.46 4.93 29.23
N LEU A 675 28.38 5.73 28.64
CA LEU A 675 29.26 5.27 27.58
C LEU A 675 30.24 4.22 28.13
N LEU A 676 30.26 3.04 27.52
CA LEU A 676 31.14 1.94 27.90
C LEU A 676 32.41 1.89 27.06
N ASP A 677 32.27 2.03 25.74
CA ASP A 677 33.39 1.91 24.80
C ASP A 677 33.08 2.56 23.44
N THR A 678 34.14 2.81 22.66
CA THR A 678 34.08 3.25 21.27
C THR A 678 35.11 2.53 20.39
N GLU A 679 34.70 2.13 19.19
CA GLU A 679 35.52 1.35 18.25
C GLU A 679 35.32 1.85 16.80
N ASP A 680 36.38 1.86 16.00
CA ASP A 680 36.28 2.24 14.58
C ASP A 680 35.99 1.02 13.70
N ILE A 681 34.87 1.04 12.98
CA ILE A 681 34.40 -0.07 12.14
C ILE A 681 34.43 0.36 10.67
N PRO A 682 35.37 -0.16 9.86
CA PRO A 682 35.37 0.07 8.43
C PRO A 682 34.23 -0.68 7.75
N PHE A 683 33.68 -0.09 6.69
CA PHE A 683 32.70 -0.71 5.81
C PHE A 683 32.90 -0.29 4.36
N VAL A 684 32.41 -1.13 3.44
CA VAL A 684 32.54 -0.90 2.00
C VAL A 684 31.19 -1.04 1.33
N ILE A 685 30.74 -0.01 0.62
CA ILE A 685 29.59 -0.08 -0.29
C ILE A 685 30.13 -0.15 -1.71
N GLN A 686 29.79 -1.23 -2.42
CA GLN A 686 30.15 -1.39 -3.84
C GLN A 686 29.10 -0.68 -4.70
N GLU A 687 29.52 0.26 -5.55
CA GLU A 687 28.64 0.91 -6.52
C GLU A 687 28.70 0.22 -7.88
N THR A 688 29.90 -0.19 -8.32
CA THR A 688 30.12 -1.00 -9.53
C THR A 688 31.28 -1.97 -9.32
N ALA A 689 31.62 -2.82 -10.30
CA ALA A 689 32.80 -3.70 -10.20
C ALA A 689 34.12 -2.96 -9.92
N ARG A 690 34.22 -1.65 -10.24
CA ARG A 690 35.43 -0.84 -10.03
C ARG A 690 35.23 0.41 -9.17
N LYS A 691 34.00 0.73 -8.76
CA LYS A 691 33.69 1.88 -7.90
C LYS A 691 33.21 1.39 -6.53
N HIS A 692 33.95 1.75 -5.49
CA HIS A 692 33.67 1.38 -4.10
C HIS A 692 33.75 2.63 -3.22
N GLN A 693 32.88 2.72 -2.22
CA GLN A 693 32.96 3.66 -1.13
C GLN A 693 33.54 2.95 0.09
N TYR A 694 34.68 3.41 0.59
CA TYR A 694 35.29 2.93 1.83
C TYR A 694 35.06 3.97 2.91
N THR A 695 34.40 3.57 4.00
CA THR A 695 34.01 4.48 5.09
C THR A 695 34.38 3.85 6.42
N ILE A 696 34.70 4.68 7.43
CA ILE A 696 34.93 4.25 8.81
C ILE A 696 33.83 4.87 9.66
N ALA A 697 33.02 4.03 10.30
CA ALA A 697 32.04 4.47 11.28
C ALA A 697 32.58 4.28 12.69
N GLN A 698 32.39 5.27 13.57
CA GLN A 698 32.63 5.08 14.99
C GLN A 698 31.42 4.35 15.58
N MET A 699 31.68 3.18 16.17
CA MET A 699 30.76 2.45 17.04
C MET A 699 30.87 3.00 18.45
N SER A 700 29.74 3.27 19.10
CA SER A 700 29.67 3.64 20.52
C SER A 700 28.68 2.76 21.25
N ILE A 701 29.06 2.30 22.44
CA ILE A 701 28.30 1.33 23.23
C ILE A 701 27.85 2.01 24.51
N TRP A 702 26.55 2.04 24.75
CA TRP A 702 25.93 2.77 25.85
C TRP A 702 25.10 1.81 26.70
N GLU A 703 25.25 1.85 28.02
CA GLU A 703 24.44 1.08 28.95
C GLU A 703 23.37 1.97 29.61
N ARG A 704 22.11 1.51 29.61
CA ARG A 704 21.01 2.22 30.28
C ARG A 704 21.13 2.09 31.81
N ARG A 705 21.01 3.21 32.53
CA ARG A 705 21.06 3.29 34.01
C ARG A 705 19.80 2.77 34.73
#